data_AF-A0A4S8I3F8-F1
#
_entry.id   AF-A0A4S8I3F8-F1
#
_cell.length_a   1.000
_cell.length_b   1.000
_cell.length_c   1.000
_cell.angle_alpha   90.00
_cell.angle_beta   90.00
_cell.angle_gamma   90.00
#
_symmetry.space_group_name_H-M   'P 1'
#
loop_
_entity.id
_entity.type
_entity.pdbx_description
1 polymer ?
#
loop_
_entity_poly.entity_id
_entity_poly.type
_entity_poly.pdbx_seq_one_letter_code
_entity_poly.pdbx_strand_id
1 'polypeptide(L)'
;MNRRTVFIRSIYCLFLFLSLGSSFCGYTQSVSVSVNKSGFTEIRNGLLGIVIPGEAAIKAKQFNLAPIQSFIYANGVYSDNTINYLNTATPPVSLAIKILTRSESELAVQLEYRFQKKKTSDPGFYNCSITVRKGEKTILIEEYTDNDLTYNVKISNGLAPDKARYRGWSSDSKEYGYEPGGELYRPENKRGAPMDATVDLNYGKPVMHPRLSLWDPAGGEVNTGRYWQVYNSRDNSSNLFGFFQGKPSRLIGAKFAGPALQTRPSDPDDKGTNDAELHLSVIRVGPDNSYFPRKRFQWVAFISTKKDLLSPEKIQPIGIELNRVSGLGAVIREYLNKPVKLIPAFYKGAIYTSVENIEGIYKRIKRDESFYQSLCQAEGGYKDIFDVWRYPIARKNVLKGMLEMREQLVQQYTVGEGTYDFNNRYWMGARNFKYYTMVLSCLLADPETQITAEERKKLEQLVGLMARIMWDDNNIPLFDSSGVNFGPANMSLQFRNNSRTFFALLLADDPEFKERARKAASDINKDINEAIYENGASIGSPHYTQPSIEPILFSMLQIKQAGVADLFKTNERVKKFARFYSSLLTPPSCRFSGNRKLISFGDGSEESSAIFAILATGFQRTDTLLSEQLLSLYYNGPARFSTAGSIILASNFSREPRINFNAYSCNYTGYMSHFRSGLNSTDETALWVLNGERYYDHRMDDAGEIAIYALQAPLSVAWSSFYYPHATDARIKSVVVPEQLFPQWKTANQPIAERSLTNRTWPASSSQQFAKLGYSNSTTVQMKREGQEWYRQVSMIVTQTDAPVIIMYDSIKGNGSAIWNMPMMSDGTVTTDAGAVLPVKKLYNNGDRKELPEATTVKDLSAGLHRFSFTGQAWPAHPTGGINWHLFSSCSEPIQFTLSAWANFWQNDVEQREFLKTNGRNYSEEQQILRLKSSRPFFSILLPYKKGIDPYNNRVKQLPGNEISIEINGDDLIVTPTYYYLKKKQGAIMGVLTEKGSLKKDGWQITGGFIEIEYNAQKVKVRVHGNSGKRSIQFPFPVTPVKKYANVISAGNNQLLIIDYTAKSTDLENGEQGFTEYLLERK
;
A
#
# COMPACT_ATOMS: atom_id res chain seq x y z
N MET A 1 -54.30 -42.78 49.62
CA MET A 1 -53.36 -43.87 49.97
C MET A 1 -51.93 -43.34 49.82
N ASN A 2 -51.33 -42.93 50.95
CA ASN A 2 -50.13 -43.51 51.58
C ASN A 2 -48.80 -43.11 50.91
N ARG A 3 -48.15 -42.05 51.42
CA ARG A 3 -47.08 -42.08 52.44
C ARG A 3 -45.82 -42.84 52.00
N ARG A 4 -44.77 -42.08 51.64
CA ARG A 4 -43.40 -42.22 52.18
C ARG A 4 -42.47 -41.14 51.61
N THR A 5 -42.57 -39.96 52.21
CA THR A 5 -41.51 -38.97 52.29
C THR A 5 -40.66 -39.32 53.52
N VAL A 6 -39.37 -38.96 53.51
CA VAL A 6 -38.40 -39.08 54.62
C VAL A 6 -37.66 -40.42 54.70
N PHE A 7 -36.66 -40.66 53.83
CA PHE A 7 -35.39 -41.33 54.21
C PHE A 7 -34.27 -41.37 53.13
N ILE A 8 -34.24 -40.46 52.14
CA ILE A 8 -33.15 -40.45 51.13
C ILE A 8 -32.64 -39.02 50.88
N ARG A 9 -32.26 -38.32 51.96
CA ARG A 9 -31.46 -37.08 51.88
C ARG A 9 -30.20 -37.10 52.76
N SER A 10 -30.01 -38.13 53.59
CA SER A 10 -28.89 -38.16 54.55
C SER A 10 -27.75 -39.12 54.19
N ILE A 11 -27.84 -39.90 53.11
CA ILE A 11 -26.79 -40.88 52.72
C ILE A 11 -25.95 -40.43 51.51
N TYR A 12 -26.45 -39.51 50.67
CA TYR A 12 -25.65 -38.93 49.58
C TYR A 12 -24.75 -37.76 49.99
N CYS A 13 -24.95 -37.18 51.19
CA CYS A 13 -24.06 -36.13 51.71
C CYS A 13 -22.79 -36.68 52.40
N LEU A 14 -22.72 -37.98 52.72
CA LEU A 14 -21.58 -38.56 53.43
C LEU A 14 -20.53 -39.25 52.52
N PHE A 15 -20.92 -39.65 51.31
CA PHE A 15 -19.98 -40.25 50.33
C PHE A 15 -19.33 -39.25 49.36
N LEU A 16 -19.82 -37.99 49.32
CA LEU A 16 -19.18 -36.88 48.59
C LEU A 16 -18.18 -36.09 49.46
N PHE A 17 -18.08 -36.38 50.75
CA PHE A 17 -17.17 -35.71 51.68
C PHE A 17 -15.90 -36.51 52.04
N LEU A 18 -15.78 -37.77 51.59
CA LEU A 18 -14.68 -38.68 51.98
C LEU A 18 -13.80 -39.19 50.82
N SER A 19 -14.00 -38.70 49.59
CA SER A 19 -13.10 -38.96 48.45
C SER A 19 -12.40 -37.70 47.87
N LEU A 20 -12.54 -36.55 48.55
CA LEU A 20 -11.86 -35.28 48.24
C LEU A 20 -10.71 -34.94 49.22
N GLY A 21 -10.33 -35.87 50.09
CA GLY A 21 -9.50 -35.60 51.27
C GLY A 21 -8.00 -35.89 51.16
N SER A 22 -7.46 -36.30 50.02
CA SER A 22 -6.05 -36.72 49.95
C SER A 22 -5.38 -36.48 48.61
N SER A 23 -5.40 -35.23 48.15
CA SER A 23 -4.37 -34.61 47.29
C SER A 23 -4.78 -33.15 47.08
N PHE A 24 -4.04 -32.21 47.67
CA PHE A 24 -3.99 -30.74 47.41
C PHE A 24 -3.80 -29.94 48.71
N CYS A 25 -2.91 -30.38 49.61
CA CYS A 25 -2.07 -29.40 50.33
C CYS A 25 -0.99 -28.91 49.34
N GLY A 26 -1.42 -28.17 48.32
CA GLY A 26 -0.50 -27.36 47.52
C GLY A 26 -0.02 -26.23 48.43
N TYR A 27 1.14 -26.41 49.08
CA TYR A 27 1.85 -25.33 49.73
C TYR A 27 1.99 -24.20 48.71
N THR A 28 1.20 -23.15 48.83
CA THR A 28 1.27 -21.99 47.95
C THR A 28 2.50 -21.18 48.33
N GLN A 29 3.67 -21.63 47.89
CA GLN A 29 4.94 -20.96 48.16
C GLN A 29 4.87 -19.50 47.70
N SER A 30 5.23 -18.57 48.59
CA SER A 30 5.38 -17.14 48.29
C SER A 30 6.52 -16.91 47.29
N VAL A 31 6.58 -15.73 46.68
CA VAL A 31 7.79 -15.33 45.96
C VAL A 31 8.96 -15.28 46.95
N SER A 32 10.02 -16.05 46.70
CA SER A 32 11.19 -16.15 47.58
C SER A 32 12.44 -15.61 46.89
N VAL A 33 13.33 -15.03 47.70
CA VAL A 33 14.62 -14.50 47.28
C VAL A 33 15.69 -15.15 48.12
N SER A 34 16.66 -15.81 47.48
CA SER A 34 17.81 -16.42 48.14
C SER A 34 19.09 -16.07 47.41
N VAL A 35 20.24 -16.31 48.04
CA VAL A 35 21.56 -16.17 47.41
C VAL A 35 22.13 -17.57 47.25
N ASN A 36 22.58 -17.91 46.03
CA ASN A 36 23.15 -19.22 45.74
C ASN A 36 24.61 -19.31 46.20
N LYS A 37 25.20 -20.51 46.11
CA LYS A 37 26.60 -20.76 46.53
C LYS A 37 27.63 -19.90 45.80
N SER A 38 27.31 -19.43 44.60
CA SER A 38 28.18 -18.58 43.78
C SER A 38 27.93 -17.09 43.99
N GLY A 39 27.08 -16.70 44.95
CA GLY A 39 26.80 -15.30 45.29
C GLY A 39 25.77 -14.60 44.39
N PHE A 40 25.09 -15.34 43.50
CA PHE A 40 24.01 -14.82 42.67
C PHE A 40 22.67 -14.83 43.42
N THR A 41 21.77 -13.92 43.05
CA THR A 41 20.43 -13.85 43.64
C THR A 41 19.46 -14.72 42.84
N GLU A 42 18.83 -15.68 43.51
CA GLU A 42 17.72 -16.48 42.99
C GLU A 42 16.39 -15.85 43.38
N ILE A 43 15.48 -15.74 42.42
CA ILE A 43 14.09 -15.33 42.62
C ILE A 43 13.20 -16.48 42.18
N ARG A 44 12.36 -17.02 43.07
CA ARG A 44 11.47 -18.16 42.79
C ARG A 44 10.01 -17.83 43.14
N ASN A 45 9.06 -18.45 42.45
CA ASN A 45 7.62 -18.18 42.65
C ASN A 45 6.77 -19.42 43.00
N GLY A 46 7.43 -20.52 43.35
CA GLY A 46 6.83 -21.83 43.60
C GLY A 46 6.69 -22.74 42.36
N LEU A 47 6.82 -22.21 41.14
CA LEU A 47 6.78 -23.00 39.89
C LEU A 47 8.06 -22.90 39.08
N LEU A 48 8.73 -21.76 39.11
CA LEU A 48 9.92 -21.47 38.32
C LEU A 48 10.79 -20.47 39.07
N GLY A 49 11.94 -20.13 38.51
CA GLY A 49 12.76 -19.04 39.01
C GLY A 49 13.68 -18.43 37.97
N ILE A 50 14.38 -17.39 38.39
CA ILE A 50 15.39 -16.68 37.61
C ILE A 50 16.57 -16.32 38.52
N VAL A 51 17.77 -16.41 37.97
CA VAL A 51 19.03 -16.08 38.63
C VAL A 51 19.57 -14.80 38.02
N ILE A 52 19.90 -13.84 38.87
CA ILE A 52 20.44 -12.53 38.49
C ILE A 52 21.76 -12.27 39.24
N PRO A 53 22.60 -11.32 38.78
CA PRO A 53 23.71 -10.78 39.57
C PRO A 53 23.29 -10.48 41.01
N GLY A 54 24.10 -10.88 42.00
CA GLY A 54 23.89 -10.56 43.41
C GLY A 54 24.81 -9.45 43.91
N GLU A 55 24.65 -9.03 45.17
CA GLU A 55 25.52 -8.01 45.78
C GLU A 55 27.01 -8.38 45.76
N ALA A 56 27.32 -9.68 45.78
CA ALA A 56 28.70 -10.17 45.74
C ALA A 56 29.42 -9.71 44.45
N ALA A 57 28.73 -9.75 43.30
CA ALA A 57 29.28 -9.27 42.03
C ALA A 57 29.54 -7.76 42.02
N ILE A 58 28.65 -6.98 42.64
CA ILE A 58 28.81 -5.52 42.77
C ILE A 58 30.03 -5.20 43.63
N LYS A 59 30.18 -5.87 44.79
CA LYS A 59 31.34 -5.71 45.68
C LYS A 59 32.65 -6.12 45.00
N ALA A 60 32.61 -7.14 44.15
CA ALA A 60 33.75 -7.58 43.33
C ALA A 60 33.99 -6.73 42.08
N LYS A 61 33.20 -5.66 41.84
CA LYS A 61 33.26 -4.80 40.65
C LYS A 61 33.09 -5.54 39.32
N GLN A 62 32.36 -6.66 39.31
CA GLN A 62 32.03 -7.42 38.11
C GLN A 62 30.78 -6.83 37.43
N PHE A 63 30.94 -5.63 36.84
CA PHE A 63 29.81 -4.88 36.28
C PHE A 63 29.36 -5.38 34.90
N ASN A 64 30.16 -6.22 34.24
CA ASN A 64 29.89 -6.76 32.91
C ASN A 64 29.10 -8.08 32.93
N LEU A 65 28.49 -8.45 34.06
CA LEU A 65 27.61 -9.62 34.11
C LEU A 65 26.29 -9.34 33.40
N ALA A 66 25.79 -10.30 32.61
CA ALA A 66 24.46 -10.24 32.01
C ALA A 66 23.39 -10.14 33.10
N PRO A 67 22.26 -9.45 32.85
CA PRO A 67 21.22 -9.28 33.85
C PRO A 67 20.51 -10.59 34.22
N ILE A 68 20.59 -11.58 33.32
CA ILE A 68 20.05 -12.92 33.51
C ILE A 68 21.23 -13.88 33.48
N GLN A 69 21.40 -14.66 34.53
CA GLN A 69 22.45 -15.66 34.65
C GLN A 69 21.93 -17.06 34.39
N SER A 70 20.68 -17.37 34.75
CA SER A 70 20.07 -18.67 34.53
C SER A 70 18.57 -18.59 34.75
N PHE A 71 17.79 -19.44 34.09
CA PHE A 71 16.40 -19.71 34.45
C PHE A 71 16.34 -20.98 35.30
N ILE A 72 15.36 -21.07 36.19
CA ILE A 72 15.15 -22.27 37.01
C ILE A 72 13.84 -22.92 36.57
N TYR A 73 13.95 -24.14 36.07
CA TYR A 73 12.81 -24.94 35.62
C TYR A 73 11.95 -25.45 36.77
N ALA A 74 10.76 -25.96 36.45
CA ALA A 74 9.81 -26.48 37.44
C ALA A 74 10.33 -27.66 38.24
N ASN A 75 11.27 -28.43 37.67
CA ASN A 75 11.98 -29.50 38.37
C ASN A 75 13.17 -28.99 39.22
N GLY A 76 13.39 -27.67 39.30
CA GLY A 76 14.46 -27.04 40.06
C GLY A 76 15.81 -26.97 39.36
N VAL A 77 15.94 -27.51 38.14
CA VAL A 77 17.18 -27.48 37.35
C VAL A 77 17.45 -26.08 36.79
N TYR A 78 18.70 -25.65 36.86
CA TYR A 78 19.20 -24.41 36.27
C TYR A 78 19.40 -24.58 34.76
N SER A 79 18.91 -23.65 33.96
CA SER A 79 19.01 -23.69 32.50
C SER A 79 20.44 -23.46 31.99
N ASP A 80 21.23 -22.79 32.82
CA ASP A 80 22.63 -22.45 32.59
C ASP A 80 23.41 -22.60 33.89
N ASN A 81 24.56 -23.29 33.83
CA ASN A 81 25.50 -23.46 34.95
C ASN A 81 26.79 -22.66 34.76
N THR A 82 26.86 -21.83 33.72
CA THR A 82 28.00 -20.97 33.38
C THR A 82 27.71 -19.51 33.76
N ILE A 83 28.73 -18.64 33.67
CA ILE A 83 28.58 -17.20 33.92
C ILE A 83 28.28 -16.49 32.60
N ASN A 84 27.18 -15.73 32.58
CA ASN A 84 26.77 -14.96 31.42
C ASN A 84 27.26 -13.51 31.49
N TYR A 85 27.81 -13.00 30.39
CA TYR A 85 28.38 -11.66 30.30
C TYR A 85 27.58 -10.73 29.37
N LEU A 86 27.49 -9.47 29.77
CA LEU A 86 26.94 -8.37 28.99
C LEU A 86 28.03 -7.82 28.05
N ASN A 87 27.82 -8.01 26.76
CA ASN A 87 28.72 -7.50 25.73
C ASN A 87 28.25 -6.11 25.26
N THR A 88 29.14 -5.13 25.36
CA THR A 88 28.90 -3.75 24.97
C THR A 88 30.16 -3.15 24.35
N ALA A 89 30.00 -2.16 23.48
CA ALA A 89 31.14 -1.47 22.87
C ALA A 89 31.96 -0.65 23.88
N THR A 90 31.34 -0.25 24.99
CA THR A 90 32.00 0.41 26.12
C THR A 90 31.62 -0.33 27.39
N PRO A 91 32.58 -0.84 28.19
CA PRO A 91 32.26 -1.59 29.40
C PRO A 91 31.44 -0.77 30.40
N PRO A 92 30.53 -1.41 31.16
CA PRO A 92 29.81 -0.75 32.24
C PRO A 92 30.76 -0.36 33.37
N VAL A 93 30.59 0.86 33.90
CA VAL A 93 31.38 1.41 35.02
C VAL A 93 30.70 1.20 36.38
N SER A 94 29.41 0.84 36.38
CA SER A 94 28.68 0.46 37.59
C SER A 94 27.51 -0.46 37.27
N LEU A 95 27.16 -1.30 38.23
CA LEU A 95 25.93 -2.09 38.29
C LEU A 95 25.25 -1.83 39.63
N ALA A 96 23.96 -1.52 39.62
CA ALA A 96 23.12 -1.42 40.81
C ALA A 96 21.88 -2.29 40.67
N ILE A 97 21.40 -2.87 41.77
CA ILE A 97 20.17 -3.65 41.82
C ILE A 97 19.18 -2.90 42.70
N LYS A 98 18.02 -2.53 42.13
CA LYS A 98 16.95 -1.81 42.81
C LYS A 98 15.72 -2.69 42.91
N ILE A 99 15.20 -2.87 44.12
CA ILE A 99 13.89 -3.51 44.31
C ILE A 99 12.82 -2.45 44.00
N LEU A 100 11.99 -2.70 42.98
CA LEU A 100 10.88 -1.85 42.59
C LEU A 100 9.62 -2.18 43.40
N THR A 101 9.33 -3.47 43.57
CA THR A 101 8.18 -3.98 44.32
C THR A 101 8.61 -5.25 45.06
N ARG A 102 8.19 -5.42 46.32
CA ARG A 102 8.36 -6.66 47.09
C ARG A 102 7.12 -6.96 47.91
N SER A 103 6.48 -8.08 47.62
CA SER A 103 5.32 -8.61 48.33
C SER A 103 5.34 -10.14 48.29
N GLU A 104 4.41 -10.79 48.99
CA GLU A 104 4.28 -12.26 48.93
C GLU A 104 3.86 -12.77 47.54
N SER A 105 3.18 -11.93 46.76
CA SER A 105 2.62 -12.26 45.44
C SER A 105 3.47 -11.80 44.26
N GLU A 106 4.37 -10.83 44.45
CA GLU A 106 5.18 -10.25 43.38
C GLU A 106 6.53 -9.73 43.91
N LEU A 107 7.59 -9.98 43.15
CA LEU A 107 8.86 -9.26 43.22
C LEU A 107 9.17 -8.63 41.87
N ALA A 108 9.46 -7.33 41.88
CA ALA A 108 10.00 -6.62 40.72
C ALA A 108 11.36 -6.01 41.09
N VAL A 109 12.38 -6.29 40.29
CA VAL A 109 13.75 -5.77 40.46
C VAL A 109 14.22 -5.09 39.18
N GLN A 110 15.14 -4.14 39.31
CA GLN A 110 15.77 -3.46 38.19
C GLN A 110 17.28 -3.49 38.35
N LEU A 111 17.97 -3.95 37.32
CA LEU A 111 19.42 -3.90 37.21
C LEU A 111 19.79 -2.67 36.38
N GLU A 112 20.50 -1.73 36.99
CA GLU A 112 20.94 -0.49 36.36
C GLU A 112 22.44 -0.54 36.06
N TYR A 113 22.79 -0.51 34.78
CA TYR A 113 24.15 -0.41 34.28
C TYR A 113 24.41 1.03 33.83
N ARG A 114 25.59 1.57 34.15
CA ARG A 114 26.05 2.88 33.65
C ARG A 114 27.29 2.74 32.80
N PHE A 115 27.41 3.59 31.79
CA PHE A 115 28.51 3.59 30.83
C PHE A 115 29.13 4.99 30.71
N GLN A 116 30.42 5.06 30.46
CA GLN A 116 31.10 6.31 30.15
C GLN A 116 31.12 6.53 28.63
N LYS A 117 30.25 7.39 28.10
CA LYS A 117 30.17 7.64 26.65
C LYS A 117 31.41 8.39 26.15
N LYS A 118 31.99 7.96 25.02
CA LYS A 118 33.19 8.58 24.43
C LYS A 118 32.99 10.01 23.90
N LYS A 119 31.75 10.48 23.66
CA LYS A 119 31.46 11.72 22.91
C LYS A 119 30.52 12.72 23.61
N THR A 120 30.00 12.41 24.79
CA THR A 120 29.03 13.27 25.51
C THR A 120 29.36 13.28 27.01
N SER A 121 29.07 14.40 27.68
CA SER A 121 29.17 14.50 29.15
C SER A 121 28.18 13.60 29.89
N ASP A 122 27.06 13.26 29.25
CA ASP A 122 26.02 12.45 29.88
C ASP A 122 26.42 10.96 29.92
N PRO A 123 26.30 10.29 31.08
CA PRO A 123 26.55 8.85 31.16
C PRO A 123 25.52 8.07 30.34
N GLY A 124 25.97 6.99 29.68
CA GLY A 124 25.07 6.01 29.07
C GLY A 124 24.42 5.13 30.12
N PHE A 125 23.32 4.48 29.76
CA PHE A 125 22.62 3.56 30.65
C PHE A 125 22.08 2.32 29.94
N TYR A 126 21.86 1.28 30.74
CA TYR A 126 21.04 0.12 30.41
C TYR A 126 20.31 -0.32 31.68
N ASN A 127 18.99 -0.41 31.61
CA ASN A 127 18.14 -0.88 32.68
C ASN A 127 17.43 -2.17 32.23
N CYS A 128 17.61 -3.26 32.97
CA CYS A 128 16.86 -4.49 32.79
C CYS A 128 15.92 -4.66 34.00
N SER A 129 14.61 -4.63 33.78
CA SER A 129 13.62 -4.81 34.85
C SER A 129 13.00 -6.20 34.76
N ILE A 130 12.97 -6.94 35.87
CA ILE A 130 12.51 -8.32 35.95
C ILE A 130 11.36 -8.39 36.96
N THR A 131 10.23 -8.95 36.57
CA THR A 131 9.06 -9.16 37.43
C THR A 131 8.69 -10.63 37.49
N VAL A 132 8.61 -11.16 38.72
CA VAL A 132 8.25 -12.54 39.04
C VAL A 132 7.03 -12.53 39.94
N ARG A 133 5.98 -13.25 39.55
CA ARG A 133 4.70 -13.32 40.28
C ARG A 133 4.42 -14.73 40.77
N LYS A 134 3.82 -14.83 41.95
CA LYS A 134 3.46 -16.09 42.61
C LYS A 134 2.61 -16.96 41.70
N GLY A 135 3.03 -18.22 41.50
CA GLY A 135 2.27 -19.23 40.77
C GLY A 135 2.08 -18.97 39.27
N GLU A 136 2.75 -17.97 38.67
CA GLU A 136 2.72 -17.74 37.23
C GLU A 136 3.77 -18.59 36.50
N LYS A 137 3.48 -18.99 35.25
CA LYS A 137 4.43 -19.68 34.36
C LYS A 137 5.33 -18.69 33.59
N THR A 138 5.28 -17.41 33.95
CA THR A 138 5.89 -16.31 33.21
C THR A 138 6.82 -15.45 34.06
N ILE A 139 7.94 -15.03 33.49
CA ILE A 139 8.82 -13.98 34.02
C ILE A 139 8.83 -12.82 33.03
N LEU A 140 8.37 -11.65 33.45
CA LEU A 140 8.34 -10.46 32.61
C LEU A 140 9.69 -9.73 32.68
N ILE A 141 10.25 -9.39 31.53
CA ILE A 141 11.56 -8.75 31.39
C ILE A 141 11.40 -7.51 30.52
N GLU A 142 11.87 -6.36 30.99
CA GLU A 142 11.89 -5.10 30.25
C GLU A 142 13.31 -4.60 30.06
N GLU A 143 13.69 -4.40 28.81
CA GLU A 143 14.96 -3.80 28.43
C GLU A 143 14.76 -2.31 28.16
N TYR A 144 15.61 -1.43 28.71
CA TYR A 144 15.64 -0.01 28.38
C TYR A 144 17.08 0.50 28.31
N THR A 145 17.54 0.91 27.13
CA THR A 145 18.95 1.28 26.93
C THR A 145 19.10 2.44 25.95
N ASP A 146 20.21 3.17 26.10
CA ASP A 146 20.73 4.09 25.09
C ASP A 146 22.08 3.63 24.50
N ASN A 147 22.48 2.36 24.75
CA ASN A 147 23.66 1.70 24.23
C ASN A 147 23.33 0.44 23.43
N ASP A 148 24.26 0.07 22.54
CA ASP A 148 24.20 -1.21 21.82
C ASP A 148 24.75 -2.32 22.72
N LEU A 149 24.01 -3.42 22.84
CA LEU A 149 24.36 -4.52 23.73
C LEU A 149 23.90 -5.88 23.21
N THR A 150 24.61 -6.93 23.64
CA THR A 150 24.20 -8.32 23.48
C THR A 150 24.54 -9.16 24.71
N TYR A 151 23.79 -10.23 24.96
CA TYR A 151 24.19 -11.29 25.89
C TYR A 151 23.50 -12.60 25.51
N ASN A 152 24.04 -13.73 25.98
CA ASN A 152 23.45 -15.05 25.80
C ASN A 152 23.07 -15.63 27.17
N VAL A 153 22.07 -16.52 27.19
CA VAL A 153 21.75 -17.36 28.35
C VAL A 153 21.42 -18.75 27.83
N LYS A 154 22.08 -19.79 28.32
CA LYS A 154 21.76 -21.17 27.93
C LYS A 154 20.38 -21.57 28.46
N ILE A 155 19.65 -22.28 27.61
CA ILE A 155 18.37 -22.93 27.92
C ILE A 155 18.44 -24.44 27.71
N SER A 156 19.60 -25.00 27.35
CA SER A 156 19.79 -26.43 27.06
C SER A 156 19.82 -27.30 28.31
N ASN A 157 20.39 -26.84 29.43
CA ASN A 157 20.58 -27.70 30.61
C ASN A 157 19.23 -28.03 31.27
N GLY A 158 18.92 -29.33 31.39
CA GLY A 158 17.61 -29.78 31.89
C GLY A 158 16.46 -29.69 30.89
N LEU A 159 16.70 -29.19 29.67
CA LEU A 159 15.74 -29.16 28.57
C LEU A 159 16.11 -30.16 27.46
N ALA A 160 17.40 -30.23 27.09
CA ALA A 160 17.93 -31.04 25.99
C ALA A 160 17.06 -30.99 24.72
N PRO A 161 16.79 -29.80 24.15
CA PRO A 161 15.77 -29.66 23.12
C PRO A 161 16.22 -30.18 21.76
N ASP A 162 15.31 -30.78 21.01
CA ASP A 162 15.51 -31.22 19.62
C ASP A 162 14.54 -30.56 18.64
N LYS A 163 13.49 -29.90 19.14
CA LYS A 163 12.51 -29.18 18.35
C LYS A 163 12.18 -27.82 18.95
N ALA A 164 11.74 -26.93 18.08
CA ALA A 164 11.07 -25.70 18.45
C ALA A 164 9.76 -25.53 17.68
N ARG A 165 8.89 -24.68 18.22
CA ARG A 165 7.67 -24.19 17.57
C ARG A 165 7.57 -22.69 17.71
N TYR A 166 7.01 -22.04 16.70
CA TYR A 166 6.67 -20.63 16.78
C TYR A 166 5.33 -20.35 16.11
N ARG A 167 4.77 -19.18 16.42
CA ARG A 167 3.57 -18.66 15.76
C ARG A 167 3.88 -17.34 15.07
N GLY A 168 3.78 -17.30 13.75
CA GLY A 168 4.04 -16.09 12.96
C GLY A 168 3.33 -16.08 11.61
N TRP A 169 3.81 -15.25 10.69
CA TRP A 169 3.18 -15.04 9.39
C TRP A 169 3.39 -16.23 8.44
N SER A 170 4.64 -16.61 8.15
CA SER A 170 4.99 -17.71 7.22
C SER A 170 6.43 -18.18 7.38
N SER A 171 6.81 -19.23 6.65
CA SER A 171 8.20 -19.62 6.43
C SER A 171 8.58 -19.53 4.95
N ASP A 172 9.83 -19.20 4.64
CA ASP A 172 10.38 -19.22 3.27
C ASP A 172 10.94 -20.60 2.86
N SER A 173 11.23 -21.47 3.84
CA SER A 173 11.70 -22.84 3.61
C SER A 173 11.26 -23.79 4.74
N LYS A 174 11.28 -25.10 4.47
CA LYS A 174 10.91 -26.12 5.47
C LYS A 174 11.87 -26.14 6.67
N GLU A 175 13.14 -25.75 6.47
CA GLU A 175 14.15 -25.65 7.54
C GLU A 175 13.75 -24.62 8.61
N TYR A 176 13.12 -23.52 8.19
CA TYR A 176 12.66 -22.48 9.10
C TYR A 176 11.22 -22.66 9.58
N GLY A 177 10.51 -23.72 9.18
CA GLY A 177 9.15 -23.96 9.61
C GLY A 177 8.33 -24.84 8.69
N TYR A 178 7.72 -25.87 9.25
CA TYR A 178 6.76 -26.73 8.56
C TYR A 178 5.46 -26.96 9.36
N GLU A 179 4.36 -27.22 8.63
CA GLU A 179 3.05 -27.62 9.16
C GLU A 179 3.07 -29.10 9.58
N PRO A 180 2.11 -29.60 10.38
CA PRO A 180 2.09 -31.01 10.83
C PRO A 180 2.20 -32.06 9.71
N GLY A 181 1.74 -31.75 8.49
CA GLY A 181 1.88 -32.61 7.32
C GLY A 181 3.27 -32.61 6.66
N GLY A 182 4.24 -31.87 7.19
CA GLY A 182 5.58 -31.71 6.63
C GLY A 182 5.67 -30.68 5.49
N GLU A 183 4.57 -29.97 5.20
CA GLU A 183 4.55 -28.91 4.21
C GLU A 183 5.14 -27.61 4.73
N LEU A 184 5.61 -26.76 3.80
CA LEU A 184 6.12 -25.44 4.14
C LEU A 184 5.08 -24.68 4.96
N TYR A 185 5.49 -24.02 6.04
CA TYR A 185 4.58 -23.22 6.87
C TYR A 185 3.99 -22.05 6.05
N ARG A 186 2.74 -22.23 5.61
CA ARG A 186 2.08 -21.32 4.66
C ARG A 186 1.72 -19.99 5.32
N PRO A 187 1.52 -18.89 4.57
CA PRO A 187 1.02 -17.63 5.11
C PRO A 187 -0.25 -17.77 5.96
N GLU A 188 -0.34 -17.02 7.06
CA GLU A 188 -1.42 -17.09 8.05
C GLU A 188 -2.82 -16.98 7.45
N ASN A 189 -3.00 -16.11 6.46
CA ASN A 189 -4.26 -15.94 5.74
C ASN A 189 -4.69 -17.16 4.89
N LYS A 190 -3.83 -18.18 4.75
CA LYS A 190 -4.12 -19.43 4.03
C LYS A 190 -4.28 -20.65 4.95
N ARG A 191 -4.06 -20.52 6.26
CA ARG A 191 -4.05 -21.66 7.21
C ARG A 191 -5.42 -21.94 7.88
N GLY A 192 -6.32 -20.96 7.93
CA GLY A 192 -7.71 -21.12 8.40
C GLY A 192 -7.91 -21.25 9.92
N ALA A 193 -7.01 -21.95 10.62
CA ALA A 193 -7.02 -22.11 12.08
C ALA A 193 -5.68 -21.65 12.70
N PRO A 194 -5.66 -21.38 14.03
CA PRO A 194 -4.41 -21.21 14.75
C PRO A 194 -3.47 -22.39 14.48
N MET A 195 -2.29 -22.16 13.89
CA MET A 195 -1.31 -23.23 13.62
C MET A 195 0.12 -22.79 13.92
N ASP A 196 0.83 -23.50 14.78
CA ASP A 196 2.27 -23.32 15.02
C ASP A 196 3.11 -23.97 13.92
N ALA A 197 4.20 -23.30 13.52
CA ALA A 197 5.26 -23.90 12.73
C ALA A 197 6.10 -24.81 13.61
N THR A 198 6.53 -25.97 13.09
CA THR A 198 7.55 -26.81 13.73
C THR A 198 8.90 -26.58 13.07
N VAL A 199 9.95 -26.56 13.88
CA VAL A 199 11.36 -26.43 13.46
C VAL A 199 12.14 -27.56 14.12
N ASP A 200 12.93 -28.30 13.32
CA ASP A 200 13.88 -29.29 13.83
C ASP A 200 15.20 -28.59 14.15
N LEU A 201 15.67 -28.71 15.40
CA LEU A 201 16.87 -27.99 15.85
C LEU A 201 18.13 -28.72 15.40
N ASN A 202 18.96 -28.01 14.63
CA ASN A 202 20.23 -28.52 14.14
C ASN A 202 21.39 -28.02 15.01
N TYR A 203 22.22 -28.96 15.48
CA TYR A 203 23.40 -28.68 16.30
C TYR A 203 24.72 -29.03 15.60
N GLY A 204 24.69 -29.41 14.32
CA GLY A 204 25.90 -29.67 13.54
C GLY A 204 26.67 -28.41 13.17
N LYS A 205 26.04 -27.24 13.25
CA LYS A 205 26.65 -25.92 13.04
C LYS A 205 25.92 -24.86 13.88
N PRO A 206 26.54 -23.72 14.19
CA PRO A 206 25.84 -22.59 14.76
C PRO A 206 24.69 -22.12 13.84
N VAL A 207 23.47 -22.06 14.37
CA VAL A 207 22.30 -21.51 13.67
C VAL A 207 21.69 -20.42 14.54
N MET A 208 21.56 -19.22 13.99
CA MET A 208 20.83 -18.12 14.60
C MET A 208 19.47 -18.01 13.91
N HIS A 209 18.40 -18.33 14.64
CA HIS A 209 17.05 -18.11 14.12
C HIS A 209 16.71 -16.60 14.16
N PRO A 210 15.82 -16.10 13.29
CA PRO A 210 15.41 -14.72 13.35
C PRO A 210 14.82 -14.38 14.71
N ARG A 211 15.03 -13.13 15.15
CA ARG A 211 14.58 -12.65 16.47
C ARG A 211 13.06 -12.78 16.60
N LEU A 212 12.61 -12.86 17.85
CA LEU A 212 11.22 -12.64 18.22
C LEU A 212 10.73 -11.35 17.58
N SER A 213 9.57 -11.40 16.92
CA SER A 213 8.94 -10.21 16.39
C SER A 213 8.41 -9.33 17.53
N LEU A 214 8.86 -8.07 17.60
CA LEU A 214 8.38 -7.08 18.56
C LEU A 214 7.24 -6.28 17.92
N TRP A 215 6.06 -6.89 17.90
CA TRP A 215 4.82 -6.41 17.31
C TRP A 215 4.99 -5.96 15.85
N ASP A 216 4.92 -6.88 14.89
CA ASP A 216 4.96 -6.58 13.45
C ASP A 216 3.65 -7.04 12.76
N PRO A 217 2.62 -6.17 12.75
CA PRO A 217 1.30 -6.56 12.26
C PRO A 217 1.18 -6.66 10.74
N ALA A 218 2.23 -6.32 9.97
CA ALA A 218 2.22 -6.22 8.51
C ALA A 218 2.97 -7.36 7.80
N GLY A 219 3.02 -8.54 8.42
CA GLY A 219 3.58 -9.74 7.82
C GLY A 219 5.11 -9.83 7.88
N GLY A 220 5.76 -9.03 8.75
CA GLY A 220 7.21 -9.12 8.97
C GLY A 220 7.66 -10.33 9.81
N GLU A 221 6.73 -11.20 10.22
CA GLU A 221 6.98 -12.42 11.00
C GLU A 221 7.30 -13.63 10.10
N VAL A 222 8.27 -13.50 9.20
CA VAL A 222 8.73 -14.59 8.34
C VAL A 222 9.86 -15.35 9.04
N ASN A 223 9.80 -16.68 9.06
CA ASN A 223 10.76 -17.58 9.73
C ASN A 223 10.85 -17.39 11.26
N THR A 224 9.91 -16.64 11.85
CA THR A 224 9.82 -16.32 13.28
C THR A 224 8.39 -15.96 13.64
N GLY A 225 8.17 -15.57 14.90
CA GLY A 225 6.84 -15.32 15.42
C GLY A 225 6.76 -14.38 16.60
N ARG A 226 5.52 -14.20 17.08
CA ARG A 226 5.14 -13.50 18.32
C ARG A 226 5.47 -14.29 19.60
N TYR A 227 5.69 -15.59 19.47
CA TYR A 227 6.27 -16.45 20.49
C TYR A 227 7.06 -17.60 19.89
N TRP A 228 7.97 -18.15 20.69
CA TRP A 228 8.69 -19.39 20.46
C TRP A 228 8.52 -20.35 21.64
N GLN A 229 8.58 -21.65 21.37
CA GLN A 229 8.50 -22.76 22.32
C GLN A 229 9.56 -23.79 21.95
N VAL A 230 10.43 -24.15 22.88
CA VAL A 230 11.60 -25.01 22.69
C VAL A 230 11.48 -26.19 23.66
N TYR A 231 11.58 -27.40 23.13
CA TYR A 231 11.25 -28.61 23.88
C TYR A 231 11.98 -29.85 23.39
N ASN A 232 11.95 -30.90 24.22
CA ASN A 232 12.40 -32.23 23.85
C ASN A 232 11.22 -33.09 23.39
N SER A 233 11.23 -33.49 22.13
CA SER A 233 10.15 -34.21 21.48
C SER A 233 9.94 -35.64 22.00
N ARG A 234 10.89 -36.19 22.76
CA ARG A 234 10.91 -37.60 23.20
C ARG A 234 10.30 -37.84 24.58
N ASP A 235 10.24 -36.84 25.45
CA ASP A 235 9.75 -37.00 26.84
C ASP A 235 8.65 -35.97 27.17
N ASN A 236 7.43 -36.43 27.43
CA ASN A 236 6.30 -35.55 27.78
C ASN A 236 6.41 -34.90 29.16
N SER A 237 7.26 -35.41 30.05
CA SER A 237 7.56 -34.78 31.35
C SER A 237 8.71 -33.77 31.29
N SER A 238 9.40 -33.67 30.15
CA SER A 238 10.49 -32.72 29.94
C SER A 238 10.03 -31.28 30.12
N ASN A 239 10.99 -30.43 30.49
CA ASN A 239 10.79 -29.00 30.57
C ASN A 239 10.38 -28.44 29.19
N LEU A 240 9.72 -27.29 29.22
CA LEU A 240 9.36 -26.49 28.06
C LEU A 240 9.82 -25.07 28.35
N PHE A 241 10.63 -24.52 27.46
CA PHE A 241 11.03 -23.13 27.53
C PHE A 241 10.42 -22.36 26.36
N GLY A 242 9.73 -21.27 26.62
CA GLY A 242 9.22 -20.39 25.60
C GLY A 242 9.58 -18.95 25.88
N PHE A 243 9.49 -18.12 24.84
CA PHE A 243 9.66 -16.70 24.98
C PHE A 243 8.74 -15.96 24.01
N PHE A 244 8.19 -14.83 24.46
CA PHE A 244 7.20 -14.07 23.71
C PHE A 244 7.26 -12.57 24.04
N GLN A 245 6.60 -11.74 23.24
CA GLN A 245 6.65 -10.29 23.43
C GLN A 245 5.76 -9.81 24.59
N GLY A 246 6.21 -8.81 25.35
CA GLY A 246 5.40 -8.19 26.40
C GLY A 246 4.42 -7.15 25.86
N LYS A 247 4.19 -6.07 26.64
CA LYS A 247 3.21 -5.04 26.31
C LYS A 247 3.64 -4.18 25.10
N PRO A 248 2.86 -4.13 24.01
CA PRO A 248 3.18 -3.29 22.85
C PRO A 248 3.29 -1.80 23.19
N SER A 249 2.49 -1.29 24.13
CA SER A 249 2.54 0.12 24.58
C SER A 249 3.87 0.56 25.19
N ARG A 250 4.76 -0.39 25.51
CA ARG A 250 6.09 -0.12 26.08
C ARG A 250 7.17 0.04 25.03
N LEU A 251 6.90 -0.31 23.77
CA LEU A 251 7.88 -0.30 22.69
C LEU A 251 8.44 1.10 22.43
N ILE A 252 9.77 1.17 22.31
CA ILE A 252 10.52 2.30 21.78
C ILE A 252 11.60 1.70 20.90
N GLY A 253 11.62 2.03 19.61
CA GLY A 253 12.61 1.54 18.65
C GLY A 253 12.65 0.01 18.54
N ALA A 254 11.53 -0.64 18.25
CA ALA A 254 11.39 -2.10 18.21
C ALA A 254 12.28 -2.81 17.16
N LYS A 255 12.59 -2.16 16.03
CA LYS A 255 13.45 -2.75 14.98
C LYS A 255 14.80 -3.25 15.51
N PHE A 256 15.31 -4.36 14.99
CA PHE A 256 16.65 -4.88 15.30
C PHE A 256 16.94 -5.05 16.81
N ALA A 257 15.91 -5.36 17.58
CA ALA A 257 16.00 -5.63 19.00
C ALA A 257 15.16 -6.85 19.39
N GLY A 258 15.54 -7.52 20.46
CA GLY A 258 14.78 -8.64 21.03
C GLY A 258 15.57 -9.95 21.11
N PRO A 259 14.99 -10.95 21.79
CA PRO A 259 15.61 -12.27 21.93
C PRO A 259 15.51 -13.07 20.63
N ALA A 260 16.52 -13.88 20.35
CA ALA A 260 16.55 -14.88 19.26
C ALA A 260 16.93 -16.24 19.83
N LEU A 261 16.41 -17.31 19.22
CA LEU A 261 16.88 -18.67 19.50
C LEU A 261 18.19 -18.90 18.73
N GLN A 262 19.19 -19.42 19.42
CA GLN A 262 20.44 -19.86 18.81
C GLN A 262 20.75 -21.30 19.19
N THR A 263 21.17 -22.11 18.22
CA THR A 263 21.72 -23.44 18.46
C THR A 263 23.19 -23.48 18.09
N ARG A 264 24.00 -24.23 18.84
CA ARG A 264 25.44 -24.42 18.56
C ARG A 264 25.87 -25.86 18.89
N PRO A 265 26.87 -26.40 18.16
CA PRO A 265 27.54 -27.63 18.59
C PRO A 265 28.11 -27.44 19.99
N SER A 266 28.22 -28.55 20.75
CA SER A 266 28.92 -28.52 22.04
C SER A 266 30.34 -27.97 21.88
N ASP A 267 30.76 -27.12 22.80
CA ASP A 267 32.16 -26.73 22.91
C ASP A 267 33.02 -28.00 23.15
N PRO A 268 34.08 -28.27 22.38
CA PRO A 268 34.93 -29.44 22.59
C PRO A 268 35.53 -29.53 24.01
N ASP A 269 35.64 -28.42 24.74
CA ASP A 269 36.11 -28.39 26.13
C ASP A 269 35.00 -28.64 27.19
N ASP A 270 33.72 -28.58 26.78
CA ASP A 270 32.56 -28.80 27.65
C ASP A 270 31.95 -30.18 27.32
N LYS A 271 32.06 -31.14 28.25
CA LYS A 271 31.70 -32.55 28.02
C LYS A 271 30.19 -32.73 27.76
N GLY A 272 29.76 -32.51 26.51
CA GLY A 272 28.70 -33.28 25.86
C GLY A 272 27.26 -32.76 25.90
N THR A 273 26.99 -31.46 25.75
CA THR A 273 25.63 -31.00 25.43
C THR A 273 25.58 -30.03 24.25
N ASN A 274 24.73 -30.37 23.29
CA ASN A 274 24.22 -29.46 22.27
C ASN A 274 23.59 -28.22 22.94
N ASP A 275 24.06 -27.02 22.60
CA ASP A 275 23.64 -25.80 23.28
C ASP A 275 22.54 -25.08 22.51
N ALA A 276 21.42 -24.87 23.20
CA ALA A 276 20.36 -23.96 22.80
C ALA A 276 20.40 -22.76 23.75
N GLU A 277 20.43 -21.56 23.18
CA GLU A 277 20.63 -20.30 23.90
C GLU A 277 19.58 -19.26 23.49
N LEU A 278 19.25 -18.37 24.41
CA LEU A 278 18.63 -17.09 24.07
C LEU A 278 19.71 -16.05 23.81
N HIS A 279 19.80 -15.58 22.57
CA HIS A 279 20.62 -14.45 22.20
C HIS A 279 19.80 -13.16 22.29
N LEU A 280 20.04 -12.32 23.29
CA LEU A 280 19.48 -10.97 23.31
C LEU A 280 20.40 -10.02 22.53
N SER A 281 19.80 -9.22 21.65
CA SER A 281 20.50 -8.16 20.93
C SER A 281 19.67 -6.89 20.92
N VAL A 282 20.34 -5.74 21.16
CA VAL A 282 19.75 -4.41 21.06
C VAL A 282 20.69 -3.53 20.25
N ILE A 283 20.33 -3.25 18.99
CA ILE A 283 21.19 -2.50 18.05
C ILE A 283 20.46 -1.24 17.60
N ARG A 284 21.01 -0.06 17.94
CA ARG A 284 20.38 1.25 17.68
C ARG A 284 20.40 1.70 16.24
N VAL A 285 21.38 1.26 15.46
CA VAL A 285 21.47 1.53 14.01
C VAL A 285 21.18 0.25 13.25
N GLY A 286 20.07 0.23 12.52
CA GLY A 286 19.67 -0.89 11.68
C GLY A 286 20.47 -0.99 10.38
N PRO A 287 20.47 -2.17 9.72
CA PRO A 287 20.93 -2.31 8.33
C PRO A 287 20.18 -1.41 7.32
N ASP A 288 18.97 -0.97 7.66
CA ASP A 288 18.18 0.00 6.89
C ASP A 288 18.56 1.46 7.20
N ASN A 289 19.64 1.69 7.95
CA ASN A 289 20.09 2.98 8.48
C ASN A 289 19.11 3.68 9.42
N SER A 290 18.02 3.01 9.86
CA SER A 290 17.15 3.58 10.89
C SER A 290 17.91 3.69 12.22
N TYR A 291 17.81 4.85 12.87
CA TYR A 291 18.47 5.12 14.14
C TYR A 291 17.45 5.43 15.23
N PHE A 292 17.50 4.67 16.32
CA PHE A 292 16.73 4.94 17.53
C PHE A 292 17.69 5.23 18.68
N PRO A 293 17.76 6.47 19.20
CA PRO A 293 18.74 6.83 20.23
C PRO A 293 18.52 6.08 21.55
N ARG A 294 17.29 5.63 21.80
CA ARG A 294 16.92 4.77 22.91
C ARG A 294 16.07 3.62 22.41
N LYS A 295 16.17 2.48 23.09
CA LYS A 295 15.32 1.33 22.85
C LYS A 295 14.70 0.85 24.14
N ARG A 296 13.40 0.57 24.09
CA ARG A 296 12.64 -0.03 25.19
C ARG A 296 11.74 -1.11 24.64
N PHE A 297 11.74 -2.28 25.23
CA PHE A 297 10.77 -3.33 24.89
C PHE A 297 10.63 -4.31 26.03
N GLN A 298 9.50 -5.00 26.05
CA GLN A 298 9.25 -6.07 27.00
C GLN A 298 9.27 -7.41 26.26
N TRP A 299 9.81 -8.42 26.90
CA TRP A 299 9.70 -9.81 26.50
C TRP A 299 9.47 -10.66 27.74
N VAL A 300 9.01 -11.89 27.55
CA VAL A 300 8.57 -12.77 28.64
C VAL A 300 9.19 -14.13 28.43
N ALA A 301 9.79 -14.67 29.49
CA ALA A 301 10.14 -16.09 29.54
C ALA A 301 8.93 -16.89 30.04
N PHE A 302 8.52 -17.89 29.29
CA PHE A 302 7.47 -18.85 29.64
C PHE A 302 8.12 -20.18 29.98
N ILE A 303 7.91 -20.67 31.20
CA ILE A 303 8.52 -21.93 31.67
C ILE A 303 7.42 -22.87 32.10
N SER A 304 7.41 -24.06 31.49
CA SER A 304 6.45 -25.09 31.81
C SER A 304 7.00 -26.49 31.53
N THR A 305 6.13 -27.45 31.25
CA THR A 305 6.51 -28.79 30.78
C THR A 305 5.89 -29.07 29.42
N LYS A 306 6.41 -30.07 28.70
CA LYS A 306 5.87 -30.49 27.40
C LYS A 306 4.40 -30.95 27.46
N LYS A 307 3.87 -31.30 28.63
CA LYS A 307 2.42 -31.55 28.80
C LYS A 307 1.56 -30.35 28.45
N ASP A 308 2.08 -29.13 28.60
CA ASP A 308 1.38 -27.90 28.23
C ASP A 308 1.55 -27.55 26.74
N LEU A 309 2.36 -28.31 25.98
CA LEU A 309 2.48 -28.13 24.55
C LEU A 309 1.38 -28.91 23.83
N LEU A 310 0.35 -28.19 23.39
CA LEU A 310 -0.79 -28.79 22.68
C LEU A 310 -0.41 -29.16 21.24
N SER A 311 -1.32 -29.79 20.50
CA SER A 311 -1.11 -29.99 19.07
C SER A 311 -1.00 -28.63 18.34
N PRO A 312 -0.20 -28.54 17.24
CA PRO A 312 0.10 -27.26 16.59
C PRO A 312 -1.13 -26.44 16.17
N GLU A 313 -2.22 -27.12 15.82
CA GLU A 313 -3.49 -26.54 15.37
C GLU A 313 -4.39 -25.98 16.50
N LYS A 314 -3.89 -25.97 17.74
CA LYS A 314 -4.59 -25.42 18.91
C LYS A 314 -3.98 -24.10 19.34
N ILE A 315 -4.78 -23.31 20.06
CA ILE A 315 -4.30 -22.15 20.81
C ILE A 315 -3.42 -22.67 21.93
N GLN A 316 -2.15 -22.28 21.93
CA GLN A 316 -1.17 -22.75 22.90
C GLN A 316 -1.33 -22.02 24.24
N PRO A 317 -1.05 -22.65 25.39
CA PRO A 317 -1.02 -21.96 26.68
C PRO A 317 -0.10 -20.73 26.70
N ILE A 318 1.05 -20.78 26.01
CA ILE A 318 1.92 -19.61 25.84
C ILE A 318 1.24 -18.45 25.09
N GLY A 319 0.34 -18.76 24.13
CA GLY A 319 -0.44 -17.78 23.40
C GLY A 319 -1.52 -17.10 24.27
N ILE A 320 -2.11 -17.86 25.19
CA ILE A 320 -3.04 -17.34 26.20
C ILE A 320 -2.30 -16.40 27.16
N GLU A 321 -1.11 -16.81 27.64
CA GLU A 321 -0.27 -15.96 28.48
C GLU A 321 0.21 -14.70 27.75
N LEU A 322 0.59 -14.81 26.47
CA LEU A 322 0.90 -13.67 25.62
C LEU A 322 -0.25 -12.66 25.58
N ASN A 323 -1.48 -13.11 25.39
CA ASN A 323 -2.67 -12.26 25.34
C ASN A 323 -3.01 -11.62 26.69
N ARG A 324 -2.79 -12.35 27.80
CA ARG A 324 -2.95 -11.83 29.17
C ARG A 324 -1.91 -10.75 29.48
N VAL A 325 -0.63 -11.03 29.20
CA VAL A 325 0.50 -10.18 29.57
C VAL A 325 0.65 -8.97 28.64
N SER A 326 0.23 -9.07 27.37
CA SER A 326 0.22 -7.94 26.43
C SER A 326 -0.66 -6.78 26.88
N GLY A 327 -1.61 -7.02 27.78
CA GLY A 327 -2.35 -6.00 28.53
C GLY A 327 -3.87 -6.05 28.34
N LEU A 328 -4.33 -6.32 27.11
CA LEU A 328 -5.77 -6.28 26.80
C LEU A 328 -6.57 -7.40 27.46
N GLY A 329 -6.01 -8.61 27.55
CA GLY A 329 -6.70 -9.72 28.20
C GLY A 329 -7.01 -9.49 29.68
N ALA A 330 -6.22 -8.64 30.35
CA ALA A 330 -6.45 -8.27 31.74
C ALA A 330 -7.57 -7.24 31.94
N VAL A 331 -7.85 -6.40 30.93
CA VAL A 331 -8.80 -5.26 31.04
C VAL A 331 -10.07 -5.44 30.20
N ILE A 332 -10.17 -6.48 29.36
CA ILE A 332 -11.29 -6.64 28.42
C ILE A 332 -12.67 -6.67 29.10
N ARG A 333 -12.79 -7.30 30.27
CA ARG A 333 -14.05 -7.33 31.03
C ARG A 333 -14.38 -5.97 31.64
N GLU A 334 -13.36 -5.20 32.03
CA GLU A 334 -13.56 -3.80 32.46
C GLU A 334 -14.06 -2.96 31.28
N TYR A 335 -13.45 -3.11 30.10
CA TYR A 335 -13.87 -2.39 28.88
C TYR A 335 -15.31 -2.68 28.49
N LEU A 336 -15.76 -3.92 28.61
CA LEU A 336 -17.15 -4.30 28.35
C LEU A 336 -18.13 -3.64 29.32
N ASN A 337 -17.76 -3.56 30.61
CA ASN A 337 -18.67 -3.10 31.66
C ASN A 337 -18.70 -1.58 31.84
N LYS A 338 -17.73 -0.86 31.27
CA LYS A 338 -17.73 0.62 31.30
C LYS A 338 -18.95 1.18 30.55
N PRO A 339 -19.64 2.19 31.13
CA PRO A 339 -20.72 2.91 30.45
C PRO A 339 -20.27 3.43 29.09
N VAL A 340 -21.23 3.57 28.18
CA VAL A 340 -20.96 4.03 26.81
C VAL A 340 -22.11 4.93 26.35
N LYS A 341 -21.78 6.04 25.70
CA LYS A 341 -22.75 6.97 25.13
C LYS A 341 -22.47 7.23 23.65
N LEU A 342 -23.36 6.74 22.80
CA LEU A 342 -23.29 6.91 21.34
C LEU A 342 -24.05 8.16 20.91
N ILE A 343 -23.61 8.77 19.80
CA ILE A 343 -24.31 9.91 19.21
C ILE A 343 -25.70 9.53 18.68
N PRO A 344 -26.70 10.44 18.69
CA PRO A 344 -28.05 10.13 18.20
C PRO A 344 -28.10 9.60 16.76
N ALA A 345 -27.21 10.10 15.88
CA ALA A 345 -27.14 9.70 14.47
C ALA A 345 -26.86 8.20 14.28
N PHE A 346 -26.18 7.55 15.23
CA PHE A 346 -25.91 6.11 15.19
C PHE A 346 -27.20 5.29 15.17
N TYR A 347 -28.20 5.67 15.97
CA TYR A 347 -29.49 4.97 16.02
C TYR A 347 -30.38 5.23 14.81
N LYS A 348 -29.91 6.02 13.84
CA LYS A 348 -30.60 6.34 12.59
C LYS A 348 -29.86 5.84 11.36
N GLY A 349 -28.76 5.10 11.52
CA GLY A 349 -27.92 4.67 10.40
C GLY A 349 -27.17 5.82 9.70
N ALA A 350 -27.27 7.04 10.24
CA ALA A 350 -26.92 8.30 9.57
C ALA A 350 -25.50 8.76 9.95
N ILE A 351 -24.53 7.85 9.88
CA ILE A 351 -23.14 8.12 10.31
C ILE A 351 -22.43 9.10 9.37
N TYR A 352 -22.66 8.98 8.06
CA TYR A 352 -21.93 9.75 7.03
C TYR A 352 -22.81 10.73 6.24
N THR A 353 -24.13 10.61 6.35
CA THR A 353 -25.11 11.37 5.56
C THR A 353 -26.36 11.64 6.37
N SER A 354 -27.28 12.45 5.82
CA SER A 354 -28.53 12.84 6.47
C SER A 354 -29.47 11.66 6.74
N VAL A 355 -30.27 11.75 7.81
CA VAL A 355 -31.28 10.75 8.19
C VAL A 355 -32.28 10.51 7.05
N GLU A 356 -32.70 11.57 6.37
CA GLU A 356 -33.67 11.51 5.27
C GLU A 356 -33.17 10.66 4.10
N ASN A 357 -31.87 10.70 3.81
CA ASN A 357 -31.25 9.88 2.77
C ASN A 357 -31.26 8.40 3.16
N ILE A 358 -30.88 8.07 4.39
CA ILE A 358 -30.89 6.69 4.90
C ILE A 358 -32.32 6.13 4.90
N GLU A 359 -33.30 6.91 5.36
CA GLU A 359 -34.71 6.52 5.31
C GLU A 359 -35.19 6.25 3.89
N GLY A 360 -34.81 7.11 2.93
CA GLY A 360 -35.13 6.91 1.53
C GLY A 360 -34.57 5.60 0.97
N ILE A 361 -33.33 5.25 1.32
CA ILE A 361 -32.66 4.02 0.89
C ILE A 361 -33.38 2.78 1.44
N TYR A 362 -33.57 2.66 2.75
CA TYR A 362 -34.14 1.42 3.30
C TYR A 362 -35.63 1.25 2.95
N LYS A 363 -36.39 2.36 2.86
CA LYS A 363 -37.78 2.32 2.36
C LYS A 363 -37.85 1.83 0.92
N ARG A 364 -36.88 2.22 0.07
CA ARG A 364 -36.79 1.73 -1.31
C ARG A 364 -36.39 0.27 -1.38
N ILE A 365 -35.37 -0.16 -0.61
CA ILE A 365 -34.96 -1.57 -0.52
C ILE A 365 -36.15 -2.48 -0.18
N LYS A 366 -37.02 -2.06 0.76
CA LYS A 366 -38.21 -2.83 1.16
C LYS A 366 -39.26 -3.02 0.06
N ARG A 367 -39.23 -2.26 -1.04
CA ARG A 367 -40.29 -2.31 -2.08
C ARG A 367 -39.78 -2.57 -3.51
N ASP A 368 -38.51 -2.28 -3.79
CA ASP A 368 -37.92 -2.30 -5.13
C ASP A 368 -36.84 -3.39 -5.21
N GLU A 369 -37.23 -4.54 -5.75
CA GLU A 369 -36.34 -5.70 -5.89
C GLU A 369 -35.15 -5.42 -6.81
N SER A 370 -35.36 -4.67 -7.91
CA SER A 370 -34.29 -4.33 -8.85
C SER A 370 -33.25 -3.44 -8.20
N PHE A 371 -33.69 -2.45 -7.43
CA PHE A 371 -32.79 -1.61 -6.65
C PHE A 371 -31.99 -2.44 -5.63
N TYR A 372 -32.66 -3.29 -4.84
CA TYR A 372 -31.98 -4.15 -3.88
C TYR A 372 -30.91 -5.07 -4.53
N GLN A 373 -31.23 -5.70 -5.66
CA GLN A 373 -30.27 -6.55 -6.39
C GLN A 373 -29.09 -5.73 -6.92
N SER A 374 -29.33 -4.50 -7.40
CA SER A 374 -28.26 -3.62 -7.86
C SER A 374 -27.29 -3.23 -6.73
N LEU A 375 -27.80 -3.01 -5.51
CA LEU A 375 -26.97 -2.72 -4.34
C LEU A 375 -26.15 -3.95 -3.93
N CYS A 376 -26.77 -5.13 -3.90
CA CYS A 376 -26.06 -6.39 -3.61
C CYS A 376 -24.95 -6.68 -4.63
N GLN A 377 -25.17 -6.33 -5.90
CA GLN A 377 -24.16 -6.49 -6.93
C GLN A 377 -23.00 -5.50 -6.79
N ALA A 378 -23.30 -4.24 -6.44
CA ALA A 378 -22.30 -3.18 -6.27
C ALA A 378 -21.47 -3.33 -4.98
N GLU A 379 -22.12 -3.69 -3.86
CA GLU A 379 -21.51 -3.78 -2.54
C GLU A 379 -21.83 -5.11 -1.84
N GLY A 380 -21.55 -6.24 -2.49
CA GLY A 380 -21.88 -7.57 -1.96
C GLY A 380 -21.30 -7.87 -0.57
N GLY A 381 -20.16 -7.29 -0.21
CA GLY A 381 -19.59 -7.41 1.14
C GLY A 381 -20.37 -6.67 2.24
N TYR A 382 -21.35 -5.85 1.89
CA TYR A 382 -22.28 -5.17 2.81
C TYR A 382 -23.72 -5.69 2.68
N LYS A 383 -23.93 -6.84 2.02
CA LYS A 383 -25.25 -7.42 1.80
C LYS A 383 -26.07 -7.56 3.11
N ASP A 384 -25.42 -7.91 4.22
CA ASP A 384 -26.11 -8.05 5.51
C ASP A 384 -26.84 -6.77 5.93
N ILE A 385 -26.30 -5.59 5.60
CA ILE A 385 -26.96 -4.30 5.88
C ILE A 385 -28.28 -4.20 5.11
N PHE A 386 -28.28 -4.57 3.84
CA PHE A 386 -29.45 -4.51 2.98
C PHE A 386 -30.48 -5.57 3.38
N ASP A 387 -30.01 -6.77 3.75
CA ASP A 387 -30.83 -7.88 4.21
C ASP A 387 -31.57 -7.56 5.51
N VAL A 388 -30.90 -6.90 6.47
CA VAL A 388 -31.52 -6.46 7.73
C VAL A 388 -32.75 -5.57 7.44
N TRP A 389 -32.65 -4.66 6.48
CA TRP A 389 -33.80 -3.84 6.11
C TRP A 389 -34.85 -4.59 5.30
N ARG A 390 -34.44 -5.51 4.42
CA ARG A 390 -35.36 -6.22 3.52
C ARG A 390 -36.12 -7.35 4.20
N TYR A 391 -35.46 -8.15 5.04
CA TYR A 391 -35.96 -9.45 5.49
C TYR A 391 -36.04 -9.56 7.02
N PRO A 392 -37.21 -9.89 7.60
CA PRO A 392 -37.37 -10.08 9.04
C PRO A 392 -36.45 -11.16 9.65
N ILE A 393 -36.18 -12.24 8.91
CA ILE A 393 -35.29 -13.32 9.39
C ILE A 393 -33.84 -12.85 9.50
N ALA A 394 -33.38 -12.01 8.56
CA ALA A 394 -32.04 -11.44 8.61
C ALA A 394 -31.86 -10.54 9.83
N ARG A 395 -32.87 -9.73 10.18
CA ARG A 395 -32.86 -8.92 11.42
C ARG A 395 -32.62 -9.77 12.67
N LYS A 396 -33.37 -10.87 12.80
CA LYS A 396 -33.25 -11.79 13.95
C LYS A 396 -31.86 -12.43 14.00
N ASN A 397 -31.35 -12.89 12.86
CA ASN A 397 -30.05 -13.54 12.76
C ASN A 397 -28.91 -12.58 13.08
N VAL A 398 -28.95 -11.36 12.55
CA VAL A 398 -27.94 -10.33 12.84
C VAL A 398 -27.99 -9.90 14.30
N LEU A 399 -29.17 -9.66 14.87
CA LEU A 399 -29.32 -9.35 16.30
C LEU A 399 -28.67 -10.45 17.16
N LYS A 400 -29.02 -11.71 16.92
CA LYS A 400 -28.44 -12.86 17.63
C LYS A 400 -26.92 -12.92 17.46
N GLY A 401 -26.43 -12.82 16.22
CA GLY A 401 -25.00 -12.89 15.92
C GLY A 401 -24.20 -11.78 16.59
N MET A 402 -24.74 -10.57 16.71
CA MET A 402 -24.07 -9.46 17.39
C MET A 402 -24.04 -9.64 18.91
N LEU A 403 -25.11 -10.20 19.50
CA LEU A 403 -25.12 -10.54 20.92
C LEU A 403 -24.12 -11.66 21.24
N GLU A 404 -23.97 -12.64 20.36
CA GLU A 404 -22.97 -13.72 20.46
C GLU A 404 -21.54 -13.18 20.28
N MET A 405 -21.33 -12.28 19.31
CA MET A 405 -20.04 -11.64 19.05
C MET A 405 -19.48 -10.92 20.27
N ARG A 406 -20.34 -10.28 21.07
CA ARG A 406 -19.94 -9.66 22.34
C ARG A 406 -19.22 -10.63 23.25
N GLU A 407 -19.80 -11.82 23.43
CA GLU A 407 -19.21 -12.86 24.29
C GLU A 407 -17.99 -13.50 23.65
N GLN A 408 -18.03 -13.74 22.33
CA GLN A 408 -16.89 -14.27 21.57
C GLN A 408 -15.69 -13.34 21.65
N LEU A 409 -15.87 -12.02 21.57
CA LEU A 409 -14.77 -11.06 21.65
C LEU A 409 -14.11 -11.09 23.04
N VAL A 410 -14.90 -11.11 24.11
CA VAL A 410 -14.37 -11.30 25.48
C VAL A 410 -13.63 -12.63 25.60
N GLN A 411 -14.16 -13.71 25.04
CA GLN A 411 -13.50 -15.01 25.03
C GLN A 411 -12.17 -14.97 24.27
N GLN A 412 -12.11 -14.34 23.09
CA GLN A 412 -10.90 -14.21 22.29
C GLN A 412 -9.81 -13.45 23.03
N TYR A 413 -10.15 -12.41 23.79
CA TYR A 413 -9.18 -11.64 24.56
C TYR A 413 -8.85 -12.25 25.93
N THR A 414 -9.61 -13.23 26.43
CA THR A 414 -9.32 -13.89 27.71
C THR A 414 -8.61 -15.24 27.57
N VAL A 415 -9.04 -16.07 26.62
CA VAL A 415 -8.54 -17.44 26.42
C VAL A 415 -8.17 -17.74 24.97
N GLY A 416 -8.28 -16.76 24.07
CA GLY A 416 -7.87 -16.84 22.67
C GLY A 416 -6.56 -16.09 22.38
N GLU A 417 -6.34 -15.78 21.10
CA GLU A 417 -5.16 -15.02 20.65
C GLU A 417 -5.38 -13.49 20.69
N GLY A 418 -6.59 -13.02 21.04
CA GLY A 418 -6.93 -11.62 21.26
C GLY A 418 -6.45 -10.70 20.13
N THR A 419 -5.58 -9.75 20.47
CA THR A 419 -5.03 -8.78 19.51
C THR A 419 -4.15 -9.41 18.43
N TYR A 420 -3.70 -10.65 18.60
CA TYR A 420 -2.83 -11.33 17.65
C TYR A 420 -3.60 -12.18 16.63
N ASP A 421 -4.89 -12.44 16.88
CA ASP A 421 -5.77 -13.07 15.91
C ASP A 421 -5.89 -12.20 14.64
N PHE A 422 -5.76 -12.82 13.47
CA PHE A 422 -5.76 -12.10 12.19
C PHE A 422 -7.02 -11.25 12.00
N ASN A 423 -8.18 -11.68 12.49
CA ASN A 423 -9.45 -10.98 12.34
C ASN A 423 -9.64 -9.82 13.33
N ASN A 424 -8.84 -9.78 14.40
CA ASN A 424 -8.92 -8.75 15.45
C ASN A 424 -7.74 -7.77 15.41
N ARG A 425 -6.65 -8.11 14.71
CA ARG A 425 -5.41 -7.33 14.71
C ARG A 425 -5.41 -6.19 13.70
N TYR A 426 -4.80 -5.08 14.10
CA TYR A 426 -4.44 -3.95 13.24
C TYR A 426 -5.52 -3.55 12.24
N TRP A 427 -5.20 -3.45 10.94
CA TRP A 427 -6.11 -2.99 9.90
C TRP A 427 -7.29 -3.96 9.65
N MET A 428 -7.10 -5.27 9.82
CA MET A 428 -8.18 -6.26 9.69
C MET A 428 -9.21 -6.11 10.81
N GLY A 429 -8.74 -6.01 12.06
CA GLY A 429 -9.60 -5.72 13.21
C GLY A 429 -10.34 -4.40 13.07
N ALA A 430 -9.65 -3.34 12.64
CA ALA A 430 -10.26 -2.04 12.36
C ALA A 430 -11.39 -2.14 11.33
N ARG A 431 -11.14 -2.81 10.20
CA ARG A 431 -12.15 -3.06 9.15
C ARG A 431 -13.35 -3.83 9.68
N ASN A 432 -13.12 -4.94 10.38
CA ASN A 432 -14.18 -5.81 10.89
C ASN A 432 -15.03 -5.08 11.95
N PHE A 433 -14.41 -4.42 12.92
CA PHE A 433 -15.13 -3.74 13.99
C PHE A 433 -15.94 -2.55 13.46
N LYS A 434 -15.41 -1.80 12.49
CA LYS A 434 -16.16 -0.77 11.77
C LYS A 434 -17.36 -1.36 11.03
N TYR A 435 -17.17 -2.45 10.29
CA TYR A 435 -18.24 -3.17 9.59
C TYR A 435 -19.36 -3.58 10.55
N TYR A 436 -19.03 -4.27 11.65
CA TYR A 436 -20.02 -4.71 12.64
C TYR A 436 -20.77 -3.52 13.27
N THR A 437 -20.06 -2.44 13.55
CA THR A 437 -20.67 -1.20 14.07
C THR A 437 -21.65 -0.59 13.08
N MET A 438 -21.33 -0.60 11.78
CA MET A 438 -22.25 -0.11 10.73
C MET A 438 -23.49 -1.00 10.60
N VAL A 439 -23.32 -2.33 10.62
CA VAL A 439 -24.45 -3.27 10.62
C VAL A 439 -25.36 -3.04 11.82
N LEU A 440 -24.78 -2.83 13.02
CA LEU A 440 -25.54 -2.50 14.23
C LEU A 440 -26.30 -1.18 14.13
N SER A 441 -25.67 -0.15 13.57
CA SER A 441 -26.29 1.16 13.32
C SER A 441 -27.53 1.01 12.43
N CYS A 442 -27.43 0.23 11.35
CA CYS A 442 -28.53 -0.01 10.42
C CYS A 442 -29.64 -0.89 11.02
N LEU A 443 -29.29 -1.90 11.83
CA LEU A 443 -30.25 -2.72 12.58
C LEU A 443 -31.10 -1.86 13.52
N LEU A 444 -30.46 -0.94 14.24
CA LEU A 444 -31.11 -0.02 15.18
C LEU A 444 -31.90 1.10 14.49
N ALA A 445 -31.59 1.41 13.23
CA ALA A 445 -32.28 2.42 12.43
C ALA A 445 -33.65 1.96 11.93
N ASP A 446 -33.86 0.65 11.72
CA ASP A 446 -35.14 0.12 11.24
C ASP A 446 -36.18 0.08 12.38
N PRO A 447 -37.27 0.87 12.29
CA PRO A 447 -38.30 0.89 13.33
C PRO A 447 -39.06 -0.45 13.47
N GLU A 448 -38.97 -1.36 12.49
CA GLU A 448 -39.54 -2.70 12.58
C GLU A 448 -38.70 -3.68 13.40
N THR A 449 -37.46 -3.32 13.76
CA THR A 449 -36.61 -4.19 14.57
C THR A 449 -37.05 -4.13 16.04
N GLN A 450 -37.57 -5.25 16.54
CA GLN A 450 -37.89 -5.39 17.96
C GLN A 450 -36.61 -5.67 18.76
N ILE A 451 -36.19 -4.70 19.58
CA ILE A 451 -35.01 -4.80 20.44
C ILE A 451 -35.42 -4.37 21.86
N THR A 452 -35.20 -5.23 22.84
CA THR A 452 -35.45 -4.91 24.25
C THR A 452 -34.41 -3.92 24.79
N ALA A 453 -34.73 -3.23 25.89
CA ALA A 453 -33.78 -2.30 26.53
C ALA A 453 -32.46 -2.99 26.94
N GLU A 454 -32.55 -4.24 27.40
CA GLU A 454 -31.39 -5.03 27.80
C GLU A 454 -30.53 -5.47 26.60
N GLU A 455 -31.14 -5.89 25.50
CA GLU A 455 -30.42 -6.18 24.25
C GLU A 455 -29.76 -4.92 23.71
N ARG A 456 -30.48 -3.79 23.68
CA ARG A 456 -29.93 -2.51 23.25
C ARG A 456 -28.68 -2.14 24.06
N LYS A 457 -28.76 -2.20 25.40
CA LYS A 457 -27.62 -1.93 26.28
C LYS A 457 -26.43 -2.84 25.96
N LYS A 458 -26.67 -4.13 25.71
CA LYS A 458 -25.64 -5.11 25.32
C LYS A 458 -24.97 -4.79 23.98
N LEU A 459 -25.74 -4.32 23.00
CA LEU A 459 -25.20 -3.90 21.71
C LEU A 459 -24.38 -2.62 21.83
N GLU A 460 -24.83 -1.67 22.65
CA GLU A 460 -24.06 -0.45 22.95
C GLU A 460 -22.73 -0.80 23.63
N GLN A 461 -22.74 -1.72 24.61
CA GLN A 461 -21.53 -2.24 25.25
C GLN A 461 -20.55 -2.89 24.27
N LEU A 462 -21.05 -3.63 23.26
CA LEU A 462 -20.21 -4.18 22.19
C LEU A 462 -19.50 -3.08 21.40
N VAL A 463 -20.20 -1.99 21.04
CA VAL A 463 -19.57 -0.85 20.36
C VAL A 463 -18.52 -0.17 21.24
N GLY A 464 -18.82 0.04 22.53
CA GLY A 464 -17.86 0.58 23.49
C GLY A 464 -16.63 -0.33 23.68
N LEU A 465 -16.82 -1.64 23.71
CA LEU A 465 -15.73 -2.63 23.77
C LEU A 465 -14.81 -2.52 22.57
N MET A 466 -15.36 -2.53 21.34
CA MET A 466 -14.59 -2.38 20.11
C MET A 466 -13.81 -1.06 20.07
N ALA A 467 -14.44 0.05 20.48
CA ALA A 467 -13.81 1.37 20.52
C ALA A 467 -12.60 1.41 21.46
N ARG A 468 -12.73 0.83 22.67
CA ARG A 468 -11.66 0.81 23.68
C ARG A 468 -10.49 -0.08 23.26
N ILE A 469 -10.75 -1.23 22.65
CA ILE A 469 -9.71 -2.08 22.06
C ILE A 469 -8.91 -1.29 21.02
N MET A 470 -9.58 -0.61 20.09
CA MET A 470 -8.92 0.12 19.01
C MET A 470 -8.08 1.32 19.46
N TRP A 471 -8.42 1.91 20.61
CA TRP A 471 -7.70 3.03 21.21
C TRP A 471 -6.61 2.63 22.21
N ASP A 472 -6.52 1.36 22.57
CA ASP A 472 -5.48 0.87 23.47
C ASP A 472 -4.16 0.69 22.73
N ASP A 473 -3.08 1.29 23.22
CA ASP A 473 -1.74 1.14 22.62
C ASP A 473 -1.16 -0.27 22.81
N ASN A 474 -1.78 -1.13 23.63
CA ASN A 474 -1.50 -2.56 23.69
C ASN A 474 -2.17 -3.35 22.56
N ASN A 475 -3.16 -2.78 21.88
CA ASN A 475 -3.70 -3.33 20.63
C ASN A 475 -2.77 -2.98 19.47
N ILE A 476 -2.44 -1.69 19.33
CA ILE A 476 -1.49 -1.18 18.32
C ILE A 476 -0.69 -0.02 18.93
N PRO A 477 0.65 -0.11 19.04
CA PRO A 477 1.51 0.95 19.56
C PRO A 477 1.75 2.03 18.51
N LEU A 478 0.66 2.70 18.11
CA LEU A 478 0.66 3.72 17.06
C LEU A 478 1.12 5.08 17.60
N PHE A 479 2.43 5.19 17.80
CA PHE A 479 3.13 6.41 18.19
C PHE A 479 4.55 6.43 17.60
N ASP A 480 5.08 7.62 17.30
CA ASP A 480 6.27 7.81 16.45
C ASP A 480 7.52 7.06 16.94
N SER A 481 7.70 6.93 18.25
CA SER A 481 8.88 6.30 18.83
C SER A 481 8.84 4.77 18.85
N SER A 482 7.72 4.12 18.53
CA SER A 482 7.58 2.66 18.70
C SER A 482 8.56 1.86 17.83
N GLY A 483 8.88 2.37 16.64
CA GLY A 483 9.77 1.69 15.68
C GLY A 483 9.19 0.37 15.18
N VAL A 484 7.86 0.27 15.13
CA VAL A 484 7.12 -0.87 14.58
C VAL A 484 6.97 -0.74 13.06
N ASN A 485 6.97 -1.87 12.37
CA ASN A 485 6.59 -1.93 10.96
C ASN A 485 5.07 -1.92 10.81
N PHE A 486 4.51 -0.82 10.30
CA PHE A 486 3.08 -0.68 10.05
C PHE A 486 2.66 -1.16 8.66
N GLY A 487 3.57 -1.73 7.87
CA GLY A 487 3.37 -2.09 6.47
C GLY A 487 3.60 -0.91 5.53
N PRO A 488 3.12 -1.01 4.27
CA PRO A 488 3.13 0.10 3.33
C PRO A 488 2.40 1.34 3.87
N ALA A 489 2.66 2.50 3.28
CA ALA A 489 2.31 3.80 3.88
C ALA A 489 0.80 3.94 4.12
N ASN A 490 0.00 3.42 3.19
CA ASN A 490 -1.46 3.41 3.25
C ASN A 490 -2.06 2.69 4.48
N MET A 491 -1.39 1.68 5.04
CA MET A 491 -1.96 0.84 6.11
C MET A 491 -2.15 1.62 7.42
N SER A 492 -1.22 2.52 7.73
CA SER A 492 -1.32 3.35 8.93
C SER A 492 -2.49 4.35 8.84
N LEU A 493 -2.74 4.90 7.65
CA LEU A 493 -3.87 5.78 7.36
C LEU A 493 -5.19 5.01 7.48
N GLN A 494 -5.26 3.81 6.90
CA GLN A 494 -6.42 2.93 7.04
C GLN A 494 -6.72 2.64 8.51
N PHE A 495 -5.73 2.27 9.30
CA PHE A 495 -5.94 1.95 10.71
C PHE A 495 -6.42 3.17 11.50
N ARG A 496 -5.76 4.33 11.39
CA ARG A 496 -6.15 5.58 12.08
C ARG A 496 -7.61 5.94 11.82
N ASN A 497 -8.00 5.93 10.55
CA ASN A 497 -9.29 6.44 10.10
C ASN A 497 -10.43 5.43 10.26
N ASN A 498 -10.19 4.14 9.99
CA ASN A 498 -11.21 3.11 10.15
C ASN A 498 -11.40 2.67 11.61
N SER A 499 -10.47 2.97 12.51
CA SER A 499 -10.59 2.63 13.92
C SER A 499 -10.68 3.87 14.82
N ARG A 500 -9.54 4.49 15.15
CA ARG A 500 -9.44 5.52 16.18
C ARG A 500 -10.37 6.70 15.91
N THR A 501 -10.29 7.30 14.72
CA THR A 501 -11.13 8.46 14.36
C THR A 501 -12.60 8.07 14.27
N PHE A 502 -12.92 6.96 13.61
CA PHE A 502 -14.30 6.46 13.46
C PHE A 502 -15.01 6.31 14.81
N PHE A 503 -14.38 5.60 15.76
CA PHE A 503 -14.96 5.37 17.09
C PHE A 503 -14.96 6.62 17.97
N ALA A 504 -13.93 7.48 17.87
CA ALA A 504 -13.92 8.74 18.62
C ALA A 504 -15.11 9.63 18.24
N LEU A 505 -15.40 9.76 16.94
CA LEU A 505 -16.54 10.54 16.46
C LEU A 505 -17.89 9.90 16.80
N LEU A 506 -17.97 8.56 16.77
CA LEU A 506 -19.18 7.84 17.16
C LEU A 506 -19.54 8.00 18.65
N LEU A 507 -18.52 8.18 19.48
CA LEU A 507 -18.59 8.36 20.93
C LEU A 507 -18.32 9.81 21.33
N ALA A 508 -18.59 10.78 20.45
CA ALA A 508 -18.29 12.19 20.73
C ALA A 508 -19.00 12.74 21.98
N ASP A 509 -20.15 12.16 22.35
CA ASP A 509 -20.91 12.51 23.56
C ASP A 509 -20.45 11.75 24.81
N ASP A 510 -19.59 10.74 24.66
CA ASP A 510 -19.05 9.94 25.77
C ASP A 510 -17.90 10.69 26.47
N PRO A 511 -17.90 10.80 27.82
CA PRO A 511 -16.84 11.47 28.55
C PRO A 511 -15.42 10.95 28.25
N GLU A 512 -15.26 9.66 27.95
CA GLU A 512 -13.97 9.03 27.66
C GLU A 512 -13.42 9.45 26.28
N PHE A 513 -14.30 9.71 25.31
CA PHE A 513 -13.92 9.95 23.91
C PHE A 513 -14.11 11.40 23.45
N LYS A 514 -14.79 12.24 24.24
CA LYS A 514 -15.09 13.64 23.89
C LYS A 514 -13.87 14.44 23.42
N GLU A 515 -12.74 14.37 24.13
CA GLU A 515 -11.54 15.11 23.73
C GLU A 515 -10.86 14.52 22.48
N ARG A 516 -10.98 13.20 22.27
CA ARG A 516 -10.49 12.54 21.05
C ARG A 516 -11.31 13.00 19.84
N ALA A 517 -12.63 13.06 19.98
CA ALA A 517 -13.54 13.54 18.95
C ALA A 517 -13.26 14.99 18.54
N ARG A 518 -12.97 15.86 19.50
CA ARG A 518 -12.62 17.28 19.23
C ARG A 518 -11.34 17.44 18.42
N LYS A 519 -10.38 16.53 18.55
CA LYS A 519 -9.12 16.56 17.79
C LYS A 519 -9.24 15.97 16.38
N ALA A 520 -10.31 15.23 16.10
CA ALA A 520 -10.49 14.52 14.83
C ALA A 520 -10.27 15.43 13.60
N ALA A 521 -10.83 16.64 13.57
CA ALA A 521 -10.65 17.54 12.43
C ALA A 521 -9.18 17.97 12.20
N SER A 522 -8.41 18.17 13.27
CA SER A 522 -6.98 18.49 13.18
C SER A 522 -6.19 17.26 12.73
N ASP A 523 -6.47 16.10 13.31
CA ASP A 523 -5.80 14.85 12.98
C ASP A 523 -6.05 14.45 11.52
N ILE A 524 -7.29 14.60 11.03
CA ILE A 524 -7.64 14.36 9.62
C ILE A 524 -6.94 15.35 8.69
N ASN A 525 -6.75 16.61 9.06
CA ASN A 525 -5.95 17.53 8.24
C ASN A 525 -4.49 17.10 8.14
N LYS A 526 -3.92 16.51 9.21
CA LYS A 526 -2.58 15.92 9.15
C LYS A 526 -2.54 14.74 8.19
N ASP A 527 -3.52 13.84 8.27
CA ASP A 527 -3.63 12.69 7.37
C ASP A 527 -3.82 13.11 5.90
N ILE A 528 -4.61 14.17 5.63
CA ILE A 528 -4.74 14.76 4.29
C ILE A 528 -3.38 15.25 3.79
N ASN A 529 -2.61 15.96 4.62
CA ASN A 529 -1.30 16.48 4.23
C ASN A 529 -0.25 15.37 4.01
N GLU A 530 -0.41 14.24 4.71
CA GLU A 530 0.42 13.04 4.56
C GLU A 530 0.09 12.28 3.26
N ALA A 531 -1.19 12.19 2.89
CA ALA A 531 -1.64 11.38 1.76
C ALA A 531 -1.75 12.15 0.42
N ILE A 532 -1.92 13.47 0.48
CA ILE A 532 -2.21 14.34 -0.68
C ILE A 532 -1.24 15.51 -0.70
N TYR A 533 -0.50 15.68 -1.80
CA TYR A 533 0.40 16.81 -2.02
C TYR A 533 -0.36 18.12 -2.30
N GLU A 534 0.35 19.25 -2.28
CA GLU A 534 -0.23 20.59 -2.49
C GLU A 534 -0.94 20.77 -3.84
N ASN A 535 -0.46 20.07 -4.88
CA ASN A 535 -1.07 20.07 -6.21
C ASN A 535 -2.18 19.02 -6.37
N GLY A 536 -2.53 18.28 -5.30
CA GLY A 536 -3.58 17.27 -5.30
C GLY A 536 -3.13 15.85 -5.67
N ALA A 537 -1.88 15.65 -6.11
CA ALA A 537 -1.37 14.30 -6.38
C ALA A 537 -1.33 13.45 -5.10
N SER A 538 -1.57 12.15 -5.21
CA SER A 538 -1.49 11.19 -4.10
C SER A 538 -0.09 10.57 -3.98
N ILE A 539 0.19 9.93 -2.85
CA ILE A 539 1.46 9.22 -2.59
C ILE A 539 1.59 7.85 -3.28
N GLY A 540 0.46 7.22 -3.62
CA GLY A 540 0.41 5.83 -4.06
C GLY A 540 -0.07 5.64 -5.48
N SER A 541 -0.04 4.39 -5.96
CA SER A 541 -0.46 4.03 -7.32
C SER A 541 -1.93 4.43 -7.55
N PRO A 542 -2.44 4.50 -8.79
CA PRO A 542 -3.86 4.77 -9.03
C PRO A 542 -4.79 3.85 -8.21
N HIS A 543 -4.40 2.58 -8.07
CA HIS A 543 -5.05 1.63 -7.19
C HIS A 543 -4.87 2.00 -5.70
N TYR A 544 -3.62 2.09 -5.22
CA TYR A 544 -3.31 2.28 -3.79
C TYR A 544 -3.62 3.68 -3.25
N THR A 545 -3.94 4.61 -4.14
CA THR A 545 -4.58 5.89 -3.82
C THR A 545 -5.90 5.66 -3.09
N GLN A 546 -6.69 4.65 -3.51
CA GLN A 546 -7.98 4.39 -2.86
C GLN A 546 -7.82 3.95 -1.39
N PRO A 547 -7.09 2.87 -1.05
CA PRO A 547 -6.82 2.50 0.33
C PRO A 547 -6.17 3.61 1.18
N SER A 548 -5.39 4.52 0.58
CA SER A 548 -4.77 5.64 1.31
C SER A 548 -5.75 6.74 1.68
N ILE A 549 -6.64 7.12 0.75
CA ILE A 549 -7.47 8.33 0.87
C ILE A 549 -8.92 8.02 1.24
N GLU A 550 -9.46 6.90 0.78
CA GLU A 550 -10.86 6.53 1.06
C GLU A 550 -11.22 6.53 2.55
N PRO A 551 -10.41 5.96 3.48
CA PRO A 551 -10.68 6.03 4.91
C PRO A 551 -10.75 7.48 5.42
N ILE A 552 -9.86 8.36 4.94
CA ILE A 552 -9.81 9.78 5.29
C ILE A 552 -11.12 10.46 4.85
N LEU A 553 -11.59 10.18 3.62
CA LEU A 553 -12.84 10.76 3.11
C LEU A 553 -14.07 10.32 3.91
N PHE A 554 -14.14 9.06 4.36
CA PHE A 554 -15.20 8.62 5.28
C PHE A 554 -15.14 9.38 6.61
N SER A 555 -13.95 9.57 7.19
CA SER A 555 -13.79 10.38 8.40
C SER A 555 -14.18 11.84 8.17
N MET A 556 -13.86 12.42 7.01
CA MET A 556 -14.31 13.78 6.65
C MET A 556 -15.84 13.89 6.56
N LEU A 557 -16.52 12.91 5.95
CA LEU A 557 -17.99 12.88 5.93
C LEU A 557 -18.58 12.77 7.33
N GLN A 558 -18.00 11.93 8.20
CA GLN A 558 -18.46 11.80 9.58
C GLN A 558 -18.25 13.09 10.39
N ILE A 559 -17.11 13.78 10.22
CA ILE A 559 -16.83 15.10 10.83
C ILE A 559 -17.84 16.14 10.36
N LYS A 560 -18.14 16.16 9.05
CA LYS A 560 -19.13 17.05 8.45
C LYS A 560 -20.54 16.78 8.98
N GLN A 561 -20.93 15.50 9.04
CA GLN A 561 -22.22 15.06 9.55
C GLN A 561 -22.39 15.36 11.04
N ALA A 562 -21.31 15.29 11.82
CA ALA A 562 -21.29 15.67 13.23
C ALA A 562 -21.32 17.20 13.44
N GLY A 563 -21.25 18.01 12.38
CA GLY A 563 -21.21 19.47 12.47
C GLY A 563 -19.90 20.03 13.05
N VAL A 564 -18.83 19.23 13.10
CA VAL A 564 -17.54 19.63 13.69
C VAL A 564 -16.76 20.53 12.73
N ALA A 565 -16.65 20.14 11.45
CA ALA A 565 -16.00 20.92 10.40
C ALA A 565 -16.45 20.44 9.00
N ASP A 566 -16.37 21.30 7.99
CA ASP A 566 -16.55 20.91 6.59
C ASP A 566 -15.20 20.95 5.86
N LEU A 567 -14.42 19.88 6.02
CA LEU A 567 -13.07 19.80 5.43
C LEU A 567 -13.07 19.79 3.89
N PHE A 568 -14.18 19.43 3.25
CA PHE A 568 -14.35 19.57 1.80
C PHE A 568 -14.44 21.04 1.37
N LYS A 569 -14.86 21.94 2.26
CA LYS A 569 -14.89 23.38 2.03
C LYS A 569 -13.55 24.05 2.37
N THR A 570 -12.90 23.61 3.44
CA THR A 570 -11.77 24.35 4.02
C THR A 570 -10.39 23.84 3.60
N ASN A 571 -10.29 22.64 3.03
CA ASN A 571 -9.01 22.07 2.59
C ASN A 571 -8.95 21.93 1.06
N GLU A 572 -8.30 22.88 0.41
CA GLU A 572 -8.18 22.93 -1.05
C GLU A 572 -7.47 21.70 -1.66
N ARG A 573 -6.61 20.99 -0.90
CA ARG A 573 -5.94 19.78 -1.40
C ARG A 573 -6.95 18.71 -1.82
N VAL A 574 -8.11 18.63 -1.15
CA VAL A 574 -9.14 17.63 -1.48
C VAL A 574 -9.81 17.93 -2.82
N LYS A 575 -10.05 19.22 -3.12
CA LYS A 575 -10.59 19.64 -4.41
C LYS A 575 -9.60 19.37 -5.54
N LYS A 576 -8.32 19.69 -5.31
CA LYS A 576 -7.24 19.40 -6.25
C LYS A 576 -7.04 17.90 -6.45
N PHE A 577 -7.15 17.12 -5.38
CA PHE A 577 -7.13 15.65 -5.44
C PHE A 577 -8.26 15.09 -6.30
N ALA A 578 -9.50 15.59 -6.15
CA ALA A 578 -10.61 15.15 -7.00
C ALA A 578 -10.31 15.37 -8.49
N ARG A 579 -9.67 16.51 -8.83
CA ARG A 579 -9.22 16.84 -10.20
C ARG A 579 -8.08 15.96 -10.68
N PHE A 580 -7.09 15.72 -9.82
CA PHE A 580 -5.98 14.79 -10.07
C PHE A 580 -6.48 13.38 -10.33
N TYR A 581 -7.27 12.83 -9.42
CA TYR A 581 -7.72 11.46 -9.49
C TYR A 581 -8.59 11.21 -10.73
N SER A 582 -9.42 12.19 -11.10
CA SER A 582 -10.22 12.10 -12.34
C SER A 582 -9.36 12.18 -13.62
N SER A 583 -8.15 12.75 -13.55
CA SER A 583 -7.23 12.78 -14.69
C SER A 583 -6.58 11.42 -15.00
N LEU A 584 -6.63 10.47 -14.06
CA LEU A 584 -6.14 9.10 -14.25
C LEU A 584 -7.12 8.22 -15.04
N LEU A 585 -8.29 8.75 -15.42
CA LEU A 585 -9.34 7.98 -16.07
C LEU A 585 -9.12 7.85 -17.56
N THR A 586 -9.24 6.63 -18.07
CA THR A 586 -9.25 6.29 -19.50
C THR A 586 -10.42 6.95 -20.25
N PRO A 587 -10.34 7.03 -21.59
CA PRO A 587 -11.54 7.12 -22.42
C PRO A 587 -12.54 6.00 -22.08
N PRO A 588 -13.82 6.13 -22.48
CA PRO A 588 -14.79 5.04 -22.40
C PRO A 588 -14.18 3.73 -22.93
N SER A 589 -13.87 2.78 -22.03
CA SER A 589 -13.02 1.65 -22.38
C SER A 589 -13.83 0.61 -23.12
N CYS A 590 -13.48 0.35 -24.39
CA CYS A 590 -14.08 -0.73 -25.19
C CYS A 590 -13.86 -2.12 -24.58
N ARG A 591 -12.98 -2.25 -23.58
CA ARG A 591 -12.75 -3.47 -22.81
C ARG A 591 -13.82 -3.72 -21.73
N PHE A 592 -14.46 -2.67 -21.22
CA PHE A 592 -15.28 -2.72 -20.00
C PHE A 592 -16.60 -1.94 -20.14
N SER A 593 -17.47 -2.36 -21.04
CA SER A 593 -18.82 -1.81 -21.23
C SER A 593 -18.88 -0.28 -21.48
N GLY A 594 -17.81 0.31 -22.03
CA GLY A 594 -17.72 1.75 -22.23
C GLY A 594 -17.48 2.56 -20.96
N ASN A 595 -17.20 1.90 -19.84
CA ASN A 595 -16.91 2.58 -18.58
C ASN A 595 -15.50 3.20 -18.60
N ARG A 596 -15.35 4.34 -17.93
CA ARG A 596 -14.04 4.95 -17.69
C ARG A 596 -13.36 4.21 -16.54
N LYS A 597 -12.10 3.83 -16.72
CA LYS A 597 -11.30 3.09 -15.73
C LYS A 597 -10.08 3.90 -15.33
N LEU A 598 -9.60 3.75 -14.11
CA LEU A 598 -8.29 4.24 -13.73
C LEU A 598 -7.22 3.48 -14.52
N ILE A 599 -6.15 4.17 -14.92
CA ILE A 599 -4.97 3.52 -15.50
C ILE A 599 -4.20 2.68 -14.48
N SER A 600 -3.39 1.75 -14.97
CA SER A 600 -2.68 0.73 -14.18
C SER A 600 -1.22 1.05 -13.88
N PHE A 601 -0.85 2.27 -13.46
CA PHE A 601 0.57 2.49 -13.05
C PHE A 601 0.91 1.82 -11.72
N GLY A 602 2.15 1.32 -11.59
CA GLY A 602 2.65 0.40 -10.55
C GLY A 602 1.67 -0.66 -10.08
N ASP A 603 1.57 -0.97 -8.77
CA ASP A 603 0.69 -2.07 -8.36
C ASP A 603 -0.78 -1.65 -8.56
N GLY A 604 -1.45 -2.29 -9.52
CA GLY A 604 -2.82 -1.98 -9.90
C GLY A 604 -3.20 -2.64 -11.22
N SER A 605 -4.45 -2.45 -11.62
CA SER A 605 -4.97 -2.84 -12.94
C SER A 605 -5.95 -1.75 -13.39
N GLU A 606 -6.46 -1.84 -14.62
CA GLU A 606 -7.56 -0.95 -14.99
C GLU A 606 -8.81 -1.30 -14.21
N GLU A 607 -9.30 -0.35 -13.42
CA GLU A 607 -10.41 -0.58 -12.49
C GLU A 607 -11.24 0.68 -12.25
N SER A 608 -12.46 0.49 -11.76
CA SER A 608 -13.26 1.60 -11.26
C SER A 608 -12.86 1.99 -9.82
N SER A 609 -13.31 3.16 -9.36
CA SER A 609 -13.14 3.57 -7.96
C SER A 609 -14.41 4.11 -7.34
N ALA A 610 -14.65 3.71 -6.09
CA ALA A 610 -15.78 4.16 -5.30
C ALA A 610 -15.58 5.57 -4.69
N ILE A 611 -14.34 6.08 -4.66
CA ILE A 611 -14.00 7.40 -4.11
C ILE A 611 -14.82 8.53 -4.75
N PHE A 612 -15.15 8.40 -6.04
CA PHE A 612 -15.89 9.44 -6.76
C PHE A 612 -17.26 9.72 -6.13
N ALA A 613 -17.97 8.71 -5.61
CA ALA A 613 -19.24 8.91 -4.91
C ALA A 613 -19.06 9.66 -3.58
N ILE A 614 -18.03 9.30 -2.81
CA ILE A 614 -17.73 9.95 -1.52
C ILE A 614 -17.38 11.42 -1.73
N LEU A 615 -16.51 11.71 -2.69
CA LEU A 615 -16.15 13.08 -3.06
C LEU A 615 -17.38 13.85 -3.57
N ALA A 616 -18.21 13.23 -4.42
CA ALA A 616 -19.44 13.84 -4.92
C ALA A 616 -20.36 14.25 -3.75
N THR A 617 -20.53 13.40 -2.75
CA THR A 617 -21.31 13.72 -1.55
C THR A 617 -20.68 14.84 -0.74
N GLY A 618 -19.36 14.78 -0.53
CA GLY A 618 -18.62 15.81 0.19
C GLY A 618 -18.76 17.21 -0.44
N PHE A 619 -18.67 17.29 -1.77
CA PHE A 619 -18.76 18.55 -2.53
C PHE A 619 -20.17 19.02 -2.87
N GLN A 620 -21.22 18.25 -2.55
CA GLN A 620 -22.59 18.50 -3.01
C GLN A 620 -23.08 19.95 -2.79
N ARG A 621 -22.69 20.56 -1.66
CA ARG A 621 -23.09 21.93 -1.29
C ARG A 621 -21.99 22.98 -1.46
N THR A 622 -20.74 22.57 -1.74
CA THR A 622 -19.58 23.47 -1.78
C THR A 622 -19.06 23.69 -3.21
N ASP A 623 -19.20 22.69 -4.08
CA ASP A 623 -18.89 22.77 -5.52
C ASP A 623 -19.83 21.83 -6.28
N THR A 624 -21.04 22.30 -6.59
CA THR A 624 -22.09 21.48 -7.20
C THR A 624 -21.70 20.97 -8.59
N LEU A 625 -20.96 21.76 -9.38
CA LEU A 625 -20.47 21.32 -10.69
C LEU A 625 -19.51 20.13 -10.54
N LEU A 626 -18.52 20.25 -9.67
CA LEU A 626 -17.58 19.15 -9.40
C LEU A 626 -18.31 17.93 -8.82
N SER A 627 -19.26 18.14 -7.90
CA SER A 627 -20.07 17.07 -7.32
C SER A 627 -20.83 16.26 -8.39
N GLU A 628 -21.50 16.93 -9.33
CA GLU A 628 -22.24 16.27 -10.40
C GLU A 628 -21.31 15.51 -11.37
N GLN A 629 -20.15 16.09 -11.70
CA GLN A 629 -19.14 15.43 -12.53
C GLN A 629 -18.58 14.17 -11.85
N LEU A 630 -18.25 14.22 -10.57
CA LEU A 630 -17.78 13.07 -9.80
C LEU A 630 -18.86 12.00 -9.66
N LEU A 631 -20.12 12.39 -9.46
CA LEU A 631 -21.24 11.47 -9.46
C LEU A 631 -21.40 10.78 -10.83
N SER A 632 -21.22 11.53 -11.93
CA SER A 632 -21.26 10.95 -13.28
C SER A 632 -20.18 9.89 -13.49
N LEU A 633 -18.99 10.07 -12.93
CA LEU A 633 -17.91 9.07 -12.99
C LEU A 633 -18.28 7.79 -12.27
N TYR A 634 -18.90 7.91 -11.10
CA TYR A 634 -19.38 6.76 -10.34
C TYR A 634 -20.53 6.02 -11.07
N TYR A 635 -21.44 6.72 -11.74
CA TYR A 635 -22.53 6.06 -12.47
C TYR A 635 -22.06 5.41 -13.79
N ASN A 636 -21.02 5.96 -14.41
CA ASN A 636 -20.44 5.45 -15.68
C ASN A 636 -19.17 4.60 -15.45
N GLY A 637 -19.14 3.89 -14.32
CA GLY A 637 -18.19 2.85 -13.99
C GLY A 637 -18.69 2.06 -12.78
N PRO A 638 -18.77 0.73 -12.81
CA PRO A 638 -19.32 -0.02 -11.67
C PRO A 638 -18.49 0.29 -10.43
N ALA A 639 -19.13 0.43 -9.29
CA ALA A 639 -18.39 0.63 -8.05
C ALA A 639 -17.48 -0.57 -7.80
N ARG A 640 -16.24 -0.29 -7.44
CA ARG A 640 -15.39 -1.29 -6.80
C ARG A 640 -15.82 -1.44 -5.35
N PHE A 641 -15.72 -2.66 -4.82
CA PHE A 641 -15.91 -2.91 -3.39
C PHE A 641 -15.01 -2.00 -2.55
N SER A 642 -15.60 -1.28 -1.59
CA SER A 642 -14.89 -0.49 -0.59
C SER A 642 -14.52 -1.34 0.62
N THR A 643 -13.24 -1.36 0.97
CA THR A 643 -12.78 -1.98 2.23
C THR A 643 -12.87 -1.03 3.43
N ALA A 644 -13.17 0.25 3.21
CA ALA A 644 -13.18 1.29 4.24
C ALA A 644 -14.57 1.60 4.79
N GLY A 645 -15.66 1.39 4.03
CA GLY A 645 -17.02 1.61 4.49
C GLY A 645 -18.04 1.35 3.38
N SER A 646 -19.34 1.34 3.69
CA SER A 646 -20.38 1.26 2.65
C SER A 646 -20.56 2.61 1.96
N ILE A 647 -20.38 2.59 0.65
CA ILE A 647 -20.60 3.72 -0.26
C ILE A 647 -22.09 4.07 -0.30
N ILE A 648 -22.96 3.06 -0.22
CA ILE A 648 -24.42 3.22 -0.12
C ILE A 648 -24.82 4.07 1.10
N LEU A 649 -24.16 3.86 2.24
CA LEU A 649 -24.43 4.64 3.46
C LEU A 649 -23.78 6.03 3.45
N ALA A 650 -22.83 6.28 2.55
CA ALA A 650 -22.08 7.54 2.47
C ALA A 650 -22.52 8.46 1.33
N SER A 651 -23.43 8.04 0.46
CA SER A 651 -23.86 8.84 -0.68
C SER A 651 -25.37 8.73 -0.96
N ASN A 652 -25.89 9.67 -1.75
CA ASN A 652 -27.29 9.68 -2.15
C ASN A 652 -27.47 9.07 -3.55
N PHE A 653 -27.98 7.84 -3.60
CA PHE A 653 -28.24 7.05 -4.82
C PHE A 653 -29.65 7.22 -5.39
N SER A 654 -30.47 8.09 -4.79
CA SER A 654 -31.79 8.42 -5.32
C SER A 654 -31.75 9.47 -6.43
N ARG A 655 -30.57 10.04 -6.72
CA ARG A 655 -30.35 11.04 -7.76
C ARG A 655 -29.41 10.53 -8.85
N GLU A 656 -29.75 10.82 -10.09
CA GLU A 656 -28.86 10.59 -11.23
C GLU A 656 -28.04 11.85 -11.52
N PRO A 657 -26.78 11.70 -11.97
CA PRO A 657 -25.93 12.82 -12.33
C PRO A 657 -26.45 13.52 -13.58
N ARG A 658 -26.44 14.86 -13.57
CA ARG A 658 -26.92 15.68 -14.70
C ARG A 658 -25.81 16.23 -15.58
N ILE A 659 -24.58 16.21 -15.09
CA ILE A 659 -23.42 16.80 -15.76
C ILE A 659 -22.40 15.71 -15.99
N ASN A 660 -22.07 15.48 -17.26
CA ASN A 660 -21.03 14.54 -17.62
C ASN A 660 -19.66 15.03 -17.15
N PHE A 661 -18.82 14.06 -16.83
CA PHE A 661 -17.42 14.25 -16.56
C PHE A 661 -16.72 15.07 -17.63
N ASN A 662 -15.81 15.93 -17.17
CA ASN A 662 -14.93 16.70 -18.02
C ASN A 662 -13.47 16.56 -17.55
N ALA A 663 -12.57 16.22 -18.48
CA ALA A 663 -11.14 16.29 -18.24
C ALA A 663 -10.34 16.76 -19.45
N TYR A 664 -9.30 17.52 -19.16
CA TYR A 664 -8.38 18.10 -20.11
C TYR A 664 -6.94 17.67 -19.78
N SER A 665 -6.02 18.02 -20.68
CA SER A 665 -4.59 17.88 -20.41
C SER A 665 -4.19 18.63 -19.14
N CYS A 666 -3.34 18.02 -18.32
CA CYS A 666 -2.93 18.51 -17.02
C CYS A 666 -1.52 18.01 -16.67
N ASN A 667 -0.92 18.65 -15.66
CA ASN A 667 0.38 18.27 -15.13
C ASN A 667 0.38 18.33 -13.61
N TYR A 668 0.83 17.24 -12.99
CA TYR A 668 1.01 17.14 -11.55
C TYR A 668 2.47 16.82 -11.27
N THR A 669 3.25 17.88 -11.07
CA THR A 669 4.69 17.84 -10.80
C THR A 669 4.97 16.89 -9.65
N GLY A 670 5.91 15.96 -9.88
CA GLY A 670 6.24 14.90 -8.93
C GLY A 670 5.45 13.60 -9.14
N TYR A 671 4.44 13.57 -9.99
CA TYR A 671 3.66 12.37 -10.30
C TYR A 671 3.60 12.09 -11.81
N MET A 672 2.76 12.82 -12.56
CA MET A 672 2.52 12.56 -13.99
C MET A 672 2.05 13.78 -14.79
N SER A 673 2.25 13.72 -16.11
CA SER A 673 1.50 14.52 -17.08
C SER A 673 0.43 13.68 -17.77
N HIS A 674 -0.68 14.29 -18.11
CA HIS A 674 -1.78 13.68 -18.86
C HIS A 674 -2.15 14.59 -20.03
N PHE A 675 -2.26 14.02 -21.23
CA PHE A 675 -2.75 14.72 -22.42
C PHE A 675 -4.07 14.12 -22.85
N ARG A 676 -5.01 14.96 -23.26
CA ARG A 676 -6.34 14.51 -23.72
C ARG A 676 -6.86 15.34 -24.88
N SER A 677 -7.48 14.69 -25.85
CA SER A 677 -8.22 15.33 -26.94
C SER A 677 -9.45 14.49 -27.32
N GLY A 678 -10.43 15.11 -28.00
CA GLY A 678 -11.65 14.43 -28.43
C GLY A 678 -12.52 13.93 -27.28
N LEU A 679 -12.46 14.56 -26.10
CA LEU A 679 -13.19 14.12 -24.91
C LEU A 679 -14.68 13.87 -25.21
N ASN A 680 -15.21 12.74 -24.75
CA ASN A 680 -16.61 12.33 -24.92
C ASN A 680 -17.01 12.13 -26.39
N SER A 681 -16.05 11.88 -27.30
CA SER A 681 -16.30 11.48 -28.69
C SER A 681 -15.65 10.12 -29.00
N THR A 682 -16.01 9.51 -30.15
CA THR A 682 -15.38 8.27 -30.65
C THR A 682 -13.92 8.46 -31.12
N ASP A 683 -13.42 9.70 -31.07
CA ASP A 683 -12.04 10.06 -31.38
C ASP A 683 -11.22 10.36 -30.12
N GLU A 684 -11.78 10.11 -28.93
CA GLU A 684 -11.11 10.44 -27.67
C GLU A 684 -9.75 9.75 -27.56
N THR A 685 -8.70 10.56 -27.43
CA THR A 685 -7.31 10.10 -27.27
C THR A 685 -6.77 10.67 -25.97
N ALA A 686 -6.16 9.81 -25.17
CA ALA A 686 -5.56 10.17 -23.90
C ALA A 686 -4.23 9.42 -23.70
N LEU A 687 -3.23 10.11 -23.16
CA LEU A 687 -1.99 9.45 -22.74
C LEU A 687 -1.46 10.04 -21.44
N TRP A 688 -0.77 9.20 -20.67
CA TRP A 688 -0.19 9.53 -19.39
C TRP A 688 1.30 9.26 -19.41
N VAL A 689 2.08 10.15 -18.79
CA VAL A 689 3.53 10.05 -18.69
C VAL A 689 3.93 10.14 -17.22
N LEU A 690 4.49 9.07 -16.65
CA LEU A 690 5.05 9.09 -15.30
C LEU A 690 6.32 9.96 -15.30
N ASN A 691 6.21 11.15 -14.72
CA ASN A 691 7.25 12.17 -14.80
C ASN A 691 7.74 12.68 -13.43
N GLY A 692 7.50 11.96 -12.35
CA GLY A 692 8.04 12.34 -11.04
C GLY A 692 8.21 11.20 -10.05
N GLU A 693 8.86 11.53 -8.94
CA GLU A 693 9.32 10.59 -7.89
C GLU A 693 8.46 10.56 -6.62
N ARG A 694 7.46 11.46 -6.51
CA ARG A 694 6.61 11.60 -5.33
C ARG A 694 5.52 10.52 -5.23
N TYR A 695 5.27 9.82 -6.32
CA TYR A 695 4.62 8.52 -6.30
C TYR A 695 5.63 7.48 -5.79
N TYR A 696 5.39 6.89 -4.62
CA TYR A 696 6.28 5.90 -4.01
C TYR A 696 5.56 4.70 -3.39
N ASP A 697 4.34 4.88 -2.88
CA ASP A 697 3.59 3.78 -2.26
C ASP A 697 3.11 2.83 -3.35
N HIS A 698 3.59 1.59 -3.34
CA HIS A 698 3.33 0.60 -4.38
C HIS A 698 3.79 1.01 -5.79
N ARG A 699 4.99 1.60 -5.87
CA ARG A 699 5.66 1.92 -7.13
C ARG A 699 6.46 0.74 -7.70
N MET A 700 6.43 0.60 -9.03
CA MET A 700 7.25 -0.35 -9.78
C MET A 700 8.51 0.32 -10.38
N ASP A 701 9.29 -0.43 -11.16
CA ASP A 701 10.39 0.11 -11.96
C ASP A 701 9.89 0.78 -13.25
N ASP A 702 9.08 1.83 -13.08
CA ASP A 702 8.22 2.47 -14.09
C ASP A 702 8.54 3.95 -14.37
N ALA A 703 9.70 4.44 -13.91
CA ALA A 703 10.08 5.83 -14.14
C ALA A 703 10.13 6.15 -15.65
N GLY A 704 9.38 7.17 -16.08
CA GLY A 704 9.26 7.56 -17.48
C GLY A 704 8.27 6.73 -18.29
N GLU A 705 7.57 5.76 -17.69
CA GLU A 705 6.59 4.92 -18.38
C GLU A 705 5.43 5.76 -18.95
N ILE A 706 4.91 5.31 -20.10
CA ILE A 706 3.74 5.90 -20.75
C ILE A 706 2.61 4.87 -20.91
N ALA A 707 1.38 5.35 -20.79
CA ALA A 707 0.17 4.60 -21.15
C ALA A 707 -0.62 5.42 -22.19
N ILE A 708 -1.20 4.77 -23.18
CA ILE A 708 -1.85 5.40 -24.33
C ILE A 708 -3.17 4.69 -24.66
N TYR A 709 -4.24 5.48 -24.66
CA TYR A 709 -5.49 5.19 -25.35
C TYR A 709 -5.62 6.13 -26.55
N ALA A 710 -5.81 5.58 -27.73
CA ALA A 710 -6.03 6.36 -28.94
C ALA A 710 -7.37 6.02 -29.56
N LEU A 711 -8.14 7.05 -29.92
CA LEU A 711 -9.44 6.89 -30.58
C LEU A 711 -10.34 5.88 -29.84
N GLN A 712 -10.49 6.03 -28.52
CA GLN A 712 -11.23 5.15 -27.59
C GLN A 712 -10.75 3.69 -27.45
N ALA A 713 -9.62 3.31 -28.05
CA ALA A 713 -9.05 1.97 -27.90
C ALA A 713 -7.70 1.98 -27.17
N PRO A 714 -7.38 0.94 -26.37
CA PRO A 714 -6.06 0.82 -25.77
C PRO A 714 -5.01 0.58 -26.85
N LEU A 715 -3.94 1.38 -26.85
CA LEU A 715 -2.78 1.22 -27.74
C LEU A 715 -1.59 0.65 -26.98
N SER A 716 -1.29 1.19 -25.80
CA SER A 716 -0.21 0.74 -24.93
C SER A 716 -0.67 0.91 -23.49
N VAL A 717 -0.65 -0.15 -22.70
CA VAL A 717 -1.08 -0.10 -21.30
C VAL A 717 0.06 -0.59 -20.41
N ALA A 718 0.17 0.00 -19.22
CA ALA A 718 1.22 -0.40 -18.28
C ALA A 718 0.99 -1.85 -17.85
N TRP A 719 2.01 -2.69 -18.05
CA TRP A 719 2.02 -4.06 -17.52
C TRP A 719 2.09 -3.98 -16.00
N SER A 720 0.93 -4.16 -15.38
CA SER A 720 0.76 -3.95 -13.96
C SER A 720 -0.34 -4.85 -13.45
N SER A 721 -0.10 -5.44 -12.29
CA SER A 721 -1.05 -6.30 -11.61
C SER A 721 -0.90 -6.10 -10.11
N PHE A 722 -1.92 -6.47 -9.35
CA PHE A 722 -1.85 -6.45 -7.89
C PHE A 722 -0.93 -7.55 -7.35
N TYR A 723 -1.02 -8.72 -7.97
CA TYR A 723 -0.44 -9.95 -7.46
C TYR A 723 0.14 -10.84 -8.55
N TYR A 724 -0.49 -10.97 -9.73
CA TYR A 724 -0.03 -11.93 -10.73
C TYR A 724 -0.16 -11.39 -12.17
N PRO A 725 0.89 -11.52 -13.00
CA PRO A 725 2.27 -11.79 -12.60
C PRO A 725 2.81 -10.68 -11.68
N HIS A 726 3.60 -11.07 -10.68
CA HIS A 726 4.43 -10.11 -9.93
C HIS A 726 5.49 -9.55 -10.89
N ALA A 727 5.13 -8.57 -11.72
CA ALA A 727 5.93 -8.14 -12.85
C ALA A 727 6.31 -6.66 -12.73
N THR A 728 7.10 -6.36 -11.71
CA THR A 728 7.43 -4.98 -11.30
C THR A 728 8.56 -4.33 -12.13
N ASP A 729 8.94 -4.95 -13.25
CA ASP A 729 10.24 -4.80 -13.89
C ASP A 729 10.23 -3.87 -15.11
N ALA A 730 11.26 -3.03 -15.28
CA ALA A 730 11.41 -2.14 -16.43
C ALA A 730 11.43 -2.86 -17.80
N ARG A 731 11.85 -4.13 -17.86
CA ARG A 731 12.06 -4.89 -19.12
C ARG A 731 10.79 -5.22 -19.91
N ILE A 732 9.63 -5.03 -19.28
CA ILE A 732 8.31 -5.23 -19.88
C ILE A 732 7.49 -3.94 -19.94
N LYS A 733 8.09 -2.79 -19.57
CA LYS A 733 7.43 -1.50 -19.50
C LYS A 733 7.77 -0.62 -20.69
N SER A 734 7.01 0.45 -20.90
CA SER A 734 7.35 1.43 -21.92
C SER A 734 8.48 2.34 -21.43
N VAL A 735 9.71 1.83 -21.34
CA VAL A 735 10.88 2.55 -20.82
C VAL A 735 12.15 2.23 -21.60
N VAL A 736 13.17 3.06 -21.43
CA VAL A 736 14.51 2.82 -21.97
C VAL A 736 15.37 2.18 -20.89
N VAL A 737 16.00 1.05 -21.19
CA VAL A 737 16.86 0.31 -20.26
C VAL A 737 18.28 0.28 -20.81
N PRO A 738 19.31 0.70 -20.06
CA PRO A 738 20.70 0.50 -20.46
C PRO A 738 20.98 -0.98 -20.77
N GLU A 739 21.63 -1.30 -21.89
CA GLU A 739 21.78 -2.69 -22.35
C GLU A 739 22.49 -3.57 -21.30
N GLN A 740 23.45 -2.99 -20.58
CA GLN A 740 24.17 -3.66 -19.49
C GLN A 740 23.25 -4.17 -18.35
N LEU A 741 22.06 -3.59 -18.17
CA LEU A 741 21.06 -4.02 -17.19
C LEU A 741 20.03 -4.99 -17.79
N PHE A 742 20.01 -5.14 -19.11
CA PHE A 742 19.14 -6.07 -19.81
C PHE A 742 19.87 -6.80 -20.95
N PRO A 743 20.97 -7.54 -20.68
CA PRO A 743 21.71 -8.24 -21.72
C PRO A 743 20.92 -9.36 -22.41
N GLN A 744 19.83 -9.83 -21.79
CA GLN A 744 18.93 -10.88 -22.29
C GLN A 744 17.84 -10.36 -23.25
N TRP A 745 17.84 -9.09 -23.65
CA TRP A 745 16.80 -8.48 -24.48
C TRP A 745 16.55 -9.19 -25.83
N LYS A 746 17.51 -10.00 -26.27
CA LYS A 746 17.49 -10.78 -27.52
C LYS A 746 17.34 -12.29 -27.35
N THR A 747 17.05 -12.77 -26.14
CA THR A 747 16.93 -14.21 -25.87
C THR A 747 15.49 -14.64 -25.62
N ALA A 748 15.25 -15.95 -25.64
CA ALA A 748 14.05 -16.55 -25.07
C ALA A 748 14.05 -16.45 -23.54
N ASN A 749 12.86 -16.62 -22.95
CA ASN A 749 12.64 -16.63 -21.49
C ASN A 749 13.26 -15.44 -20.76
N GLN A 750 12.94 -14.23 -21.23
CA GLN A 750 13.47 -12.99 -20.66
C GLN A 750 13.07 -12.88 -19.19
N PRO A 751 14.04 -12.75 -18.26
CA PRO A 751 13.74 -12.72 -16.84
C PRO A 751 12.90 -11.50 -16.48
N ILE A 752 11.95 -11.69 -15.56
CA ILE A 752 11.13 -10.64 -14.95
C ILE A 752 11.37 -10.71 -13.44
N ALA A 753 11.76 -9.61 -12.82
CA ALA A 753 11.93 -9.57 -11.37
C ALA A 753 10.55 -9.55 -10.69
N GLU A 754 10.36 -10.44 -9.71
CA GLU A 754 9.10 -10.53 -8.98
C GLU A 754 8.83 -9.27 -8.13
N ARG A 755 9.85 -8.65 -7.54
CA ARG A 755 9.74 -7.39 -6.79
C ARG A 755 11.00 -6.52 -6.89
N SER A 756 10.90 -5.34 -7.51
CA SER A 756 11.99 -4.36 -7.66
C SER A 756 11.81 -3.13 -6.76
N LEU A 757 11.50 -3.34 -5.47
CA LEU A 757 11.25 -2.22 -4.55
C LEU A 757 12.54 -1.44 -4.18
N THR A 758 13.72 -2.06 -4.30
CA THR A 758 15.00 -1.47 -3.84
C THR A 758 16.08 -1.35 -4.91
N ASN A 759 15.88 -1.89 -6.11
CA ASN A 759 16.88 -1.88 -7.19
C ASN A 759 16.30 -1.45 -8.54
N ARG A 760 15.67 -0.27 -8.55
CA ARG A 760 15.08 0.32 -9.77
C ARG A 760 16.15 0.62 -10.82
N THR A 761 15.84 0.38 -12.09
CA THR A 761 16.67 0.74 -13.23
C THR A 761 17.00 2.22 -13.20
N TRP A 762 15.98 3.05 -12.94
CA TRP A 762 16.08 4.49 -12.80
C TRP A 762 15.57 4.92 -11.41
N PRO A 763 16.47 5.03 -10.40
CA PRO A 763 16.07 5.30 -9.02
C PRO A 763 15.51 6.71 -8.79
N ALA A 764 15.80 7.68 -9.67
CA ALA A 764 15.32 9.05 -9.56
C ALA A 764 14.69 9.53 -10.87
N SER A 765 13.61 10.31 -10.78
CA SER A 765 12.89 10.88 -11.93
C SER A 765 12.30 12.24 -11.61
N SER A 766 12.40 13.20 -12.53
CA SER A 766 11.89 14.56 -12.34
C SER A 766 11.33 15.17 -13.63
N SER A 767 10.21 15.87 -13.50
CA SER A 767 9.60 16.64 -14.59
C SER A 767 10.45 17.87 -14.88
N GLN A 768 10.82 18.07 -16.13
CA GLN A 768 11.68 19.17 -16.56
C GLN A 768 10.90 20.28 -17.24
N GLN A 769 9.92 19.89 -18.08
CA GLN A 769 9.16 20.82 -18.92
C GLN A 769 7.75 20.27 -19.11
N PHE A 770 6.78 21.18 -19.18
CA PHE A 770 5.40 20.84 -19.57
C PHE A 770 4.76 22.02 -20.32
N ALA A 771 4.02 21.70 -21.37
CA ALA A 771 3.20 22.66 -22.07
C ALA A 771 1.90 22.04 -22.58
N LYS A 772 0.81 22.79 -22.37
CA LYS A 772 -0.48 22.60 -23.04
C LYS A 772 -0.74 23.82 -23.92
N LEU A 773 -0.78 23.60 -25.23
CA LEU A 773 -1.10 24.61 -26.24
C LEU A 773 -2.46 24.26 -26.88
N GLY A 774 -2.83 24.92 -27.98
CA GLY A 774 -4.16 24.74 -28.59
C GLY A 774 -4.29 23.43 -29.36
N TYR A 775 -3.25 23.06 -30.11
CA TYR A 775 -3.19 21.85 -30.93
C TYR A 775 -2.09 20.88 -30.50
N SER A 776 -1.28 21.25 -29.51
CA SER A 776 -0.16 20.42 -29.05
C SER A 776 -0.03 20.37 -27.54
N ASN A 777 0.38 19.22 -27.02
CA ASN A 777 0.78 19.04 -25.63
C ASN A 777 2.18 18.43 -25.62
N SER A 778 3.01 18.79 -24.65
CA SER A 778 4.35 18.24 -24.53
C SER A 778 4.83 18.19 -23.08
N THR A 779 5.61 17.17 -22.75
CA THR A 779 6.31 17.03 -21.47
C THR A 779 7.70 16.48 -21.70
N THR A 780 8.65 16.93 -20.88
CA THR A 780 9.99 16.33 -20.79
C THR A 780 10.24 15.86 -19.37
N VAL A 781 10.70 14.62 -19.23
CA VAL A 781 11.10 13.99 -17.97
C VAL A 781 12.57 13.59 -18.04
N GLN A 782 13.26 13.74 -16.92
CA GLN A 782 14.63 13.27 -16.71
C GLN A 782 14.66 12.12 -15.71
N MET A 783 15.33 11.04 -16.07
CA MET A 783 15.63 9.88 -15.24
C MET A 783 17.13 9.83 -14.97
N LYS A 784 17.53 9.48 -13.74
CA LYS A 784 18.94 9.45 -13.33
C LYS A 784 19.32 8.14 -12.66
N ARG A 785 20.52 7.66 -13.00
CA ARG A 785 21.26 6.58 -12.35
C ARG A 785 22.75 6.98 -12.32
N GLU A 786 23.55 6.43 -11.42
CA GLU A 786 25.00 6.64 -11.33
C GLU A 786 25.69 6.76 -12.70
N GLY A 787 26.14 7.98 -13.04
CA GLY A 787 26.86 8.27 -14.30
C GLY A 787 26.02 8.24 -15.58
N GLN A 788 24.70 8.05 -15.50
CA GLN A 788 23.80 7.98 -16.66
C GLN A 788 22.54 8.84 -16.47
N GLU A 789 22.11 9.48 -17.55
CA GLU A 789 20.84 10.21 -17.58
C GLU A 789 20.04 9.78 -18.80
N TRP A 790 18.73 9.64 -18.64
CA TRP A 790 17.81 9.45 -19.75
C TRP A 790 16.79 10.59 -19.73
N TYR A 791 16.61 11.26 -20.86
CA TYR A 791 15.59 12.27 -21.07
C TYR A 791 14.56 11.73 -22.04
N ARG A 792 13.30 11.74 -21.63
CA ARG A 792 12.17 11.43 -22.49
C ARG A 792 11.35 12.69 -22.71
N GLN A 793 11.14 13.04 -23.97
CA GLN A 793 10.14 14.01 -24.37
C GLN A 793 8.99 13.29 -25.05
N VAL A 794 7.76 13.60 -24.63
CA VAL A 794 6.53 13.09 -25.25
C VAL A 794 5.71 14.29 -25.69
N SER A 795 5.26 14.29 -26.94
CA SER A 795 4.37 15.31 -27.48
C SER A 795 3.18 14.69 -28.19
N MET A 796 2.01 15.32 -28.09
CA MET A 796 0.80 14.92 -28.81
C MET A 796 0.28 16.12 -29.60
N ILE A 797 0.23 16.00 -30.93
CA ILE A 797 -0.29 17.00 -31.85
C ILE A 797 -1.66 16.53 -32.35
N VAL A 798 -2.68 17.38 -32.20
CA VAL A 798 -4.06 17.07 -32.57
C VAL A 798 -4.66 18.21 -33.37
N THR A 799 -4.27 18.31 -34.63
CA THR A 799 -4.87 19.24 -35.60
C THR A 799 -6.20 18.73 -36.15
N GLN A 800 -6.43 17.42 -36.09
CA GLN A 800 -7.66 16.70 -36.39
C GLN A 800 -7.83 15.63 -35.31
N THR A 801 -9.03 15.50 -34.71
CA THR A 801 -9.23 14.63 -33.55
C THR A 801 -9.17 13.14 -33.87
N ASP A 802 -9.54 12.78 -35.10
CA ASP A 802 -9.55 11.42 -35.65
C ASP A 802 -8.18 10.92 -36.14
N ALA A 803 -7.17 11.80 -36.20
CA ALA A 803 -5.80 11.48 -36.62
C ALA A 803 -4.75 12.15 -35.70
N PRO A 804 -4.67 11.76 -34.41
CA PRO A 804 -3.70 12.31 -33.47
C PRO A 804 -2.28 11.82 -33.80
N VAL A 805 -1.28 12.68 -33.65
CA VAL A 805 0.13 12.35 -33.87
C VAL A 805 0.87 12.39 -32.54
N ILE A 806 1.44 11.25 -32.14
CA ILE A 806 2.18 11.10 -30.87
C ILE A 806 3.66 10.97 -31.18
N ILE A 807 4.47 11.84 -30.59
CA ILE A 807 5.93 11.91 -30.79
C ILE A 807 6.63 11.53 -29.48
N MET A 808 7.63 10.67 -29.58
CA MET A 808 8.53 10.32 -28.48
C MET A 808 9.96 10.57 -28.91
N TYR A 809 10.72 11.29 -28.08
CA TYR A 809 12.15 11.50 -28.26
C TYR A 809 12.87 11.13 -26.97
N ASP A 810 13.68 10.07 -27.04
CA ASP A 810 14.42 9.52 -25.92
C ASP A 810 15.92 9.73 -26.15
N SER A 811 16.59 10.51 -25.30
CA SER A 811 18.04 10.74 -25.38
C SER A 811 18.72 10.26 -24.10
N ILE A 812 19.89 9.62 -24.25
CA ILE A 812 20.64 9.05 -23.14
C ILE A 812 22.01 9.70 -23.10
N LYS A 813 22.43 10.11 -21.91
CA LYS A 813 23.79 10.55 -21.62
C LYS A 813 24.48 9.50 -20.78
N GLY A 814 25.70 9.13 -21.17
CA GLY A 814 26.46 8.04 -20.57
C GLY A 814 27.06 7.16 -21.68
N ASN A 815 27.93 6.22 -21.30
CA ASN A 815 28.55 5.31 -22.26
C ASN A 815 27.71 4.04 -22.44
N GLY A 816 27.54 3.57 -23.68
CA GLY A 816 26.93 2.28 -24.01
C GLY A 816 25.66 2.37 -24.86
N SER A 817 25.20 1.21 -25.33
CA SER A 817 23.89 1.08 -26.00
C SER A 817 22.76 0.97 -24.98
N ALA A 818 21.56 1.31 -25.40
CA ALA A 818 20.34 1.10 -24.62
C ALA A 818 19.25 0.45 -25.45
N ILE A 819 18.28 -0.10 -24.74
CA ILE A 819 17.11 -0.79 -25.27
C ILE A 819 15.89 0.07 -25.02
N TRP A 820 15.32 0.64 -26.07
CA TRP A 820 14.00 1.27 -26.02
C TRP A 820 12.94 0.17 -26.08
N ASN A 821 12.09 0.06 -25.06
CA ASN A 821 11.03 -0.94 -24.98
C ASN A 821 9.67 -0.27 -25.05
N MET A 822 8.73 -0.85 -25.78
CA MET A 822 7.33 -0.42 -25.76
C MET A 822 6.36 -1.61 -25.91
N PRO A 823 5.57 -1.93 -24.87
CA PRO A 823 4.45 -2.85 -24.98
C PRO A 823 3.28 -2.18 -25.72
N MET A 824 2.60 -2.94 -26.58
CA MET A 824 1.50 -2.46 -27.39
C MET A 824 0.40 -3.52 -27.50
N MET A 825 -0.86 -3.09 -27.45
CA MET A 825 -2.07 -3.93 -27.47
C MET A 825 -2.41 -4.45 -28.89
N SER A 826 -1.40 -5.02 -29.56
CA SER A 826 -1.49 -5.62 -30.90
C SER A 826 -1.48 -7.14 -30.85
N ASP A 827 -1.86 -7.74 -31.97
CA ASP A 827 -1.82 -9.18 -32.21
C ASP A 827 -1.35 -9.48 -33.64
N GLY A 828 -0.87 -10.70 -33.85
CA GLY A 828 -0.48 -11.21 -35.15
C GLY A 828 0.86 -10.68 -35.66
N THR A 829 1.00 -10.66 -36.98
CA THR A 829 2.26 -10.28 -37.65
C THR A 829 2.46 -8.77 -37.64
N VAL A 830 3.67 -8.33 -37.27
CA VAL A 830 4.13 -6.95 -37.43
C VAL A 830 4.86 -6.83 -38.76
N THR A 831 4.43 -5.90 -39.61
CA THR A 831 5.13 -5.61 -40.87
C THR A 831 6.22 -4.58 -40.64
N THR A 832 7.45 -4.88 -41.07
CA THR A 832 8.62 -4.00 -40.92
C THR A 832 9.40 -3.91 -42.23
N ASP A 833 10.30 -2.93 -42.34
CA ASP A 833 11.21 -2.82 -43.49
C ASP A 833 12.21 -4.00 -43.58
N ALA A 834 12.45 -4.70 -42.46
CA ALA A 834 13.25 -5.93 -42.41
C ALA A 834 12.41 -7.22 -42.65
N GLY A 835 11.16 -7.05 -43.09
CA GLY A 835 10.21 -8.13 -43.37
C GLY A 835 9.13 -8.29 -42.31
N ALA A 836 8.20 -9.22 -42.57
CA ALA A 836 7.15 -9.60 -41.65
C ALA A 836 7.71 -10.41 -40.46
N VAL A 837 7.30 -10.05 -39.25
CA VAL A 837 7.74 -10.72 -38.01
C VAL A 837 6.52 -11.12 -37.20
N LEU A 838 6.41 -12.42 -36.89
CA LEU A 838 5.39 -12.95 -35.97
C LEU A 838 6.06 -13.27 -34.63
N PRO A 839 5.79 -12.51 -33.56
CA PRO A 839 6.33 -12.82 -32.24
C PRO A 839 5.67 -14.08 -31.65
N VAL A 840 6.45 -14.84 -30.89
CA VAL A 840 5.95 -16.01 -30.15
C VAL A 840 5.13 -15.52 -28.96
N LYS A 841 3.84 -15.87 -28.94
CA LYS A 841 2.94 -15.55 -27.80
C LYS A 841 3.27 -16.44 -26.61
N LYS A 842 3.63 -15.80 -25.50
CA LYS A 842 3.88 -16.44 -24.21
C LYS A 842 2.79 -16.08 -23.22
N LEU A 843 2.45 -17.01 -22.34
CA LEU A 843 1.35 -16.85 -21.41
C LEU A 843 1.78 -16.99 -19.95
N TYR A 844 1.35 -16.02 -19.15
CA TYR A 844 1.40 -16.09 -17.70
C TYR A 844 0.00 -16.18 -17.09
N ASN A 845 -0.25 -17.18 -16.26
CA ASN A 845 -1.43 -17.27 -15.43
C ASN A 845 -1.05 -17.61 -13.97
N ASN A 846 -2.01 -17.46 -13.06
CA ASN A 846 -1.82 -17.78 -11.65
C ASN A 846 -1.88 -19.31 -11.35
N GLY A 847 -1.93 -20.15 -12.38
CA GLY A 847 -1.86 -21.60 -12.28
C GLY A 847 -0.47 -22.11 -12.66
N ASP A 848 -0.44 -23.17 -13.45
CA ASP A 848 0.81 -23.86 -13.79
C ASP A 848 1.59 -23.20 -14.94
N ARG A 849 0.99 -22.26 -15.67
CA ARG A 849 1.62 -21.61 -16.83
C ARG A 849 2.26 -20.29 -16.42
N LYS A 850 3.58 -20.31 -16.26
CA LYS A 850 4.41 -19.13 -15.93
C LYS A 850 5.44 -18.87 -17.01
N GLU A 851 4.99 -18.73 -18.26
CA GLU A 851 5.89 -18.52 -19.38
C GLU A 851 6.39 -17.07 -19.39
N LEU A 852 7.69 -16.91 -19.60
CA LEU A 852 8.34 -15.61 -19.71
C LEU A 852 8.38 -15.13 -21.16
N PRO A 853 8.44 -13.82 -21.41
CA PRO A 853 8.53 -13.26 -22.76
C PRO A 853 9.71 -13.84 -23.56
N GLU A 854 9.52 -14.01 -24.85
CA GLU A 854 10.54 -14.54 -25.77
C GLU A 854 10.78 -13.54 -26.90
N ALA A 855 12.05 -13.17 -27.12
CA ALA A 855 12.43 -12.35 -28.25
C ALA A 855 12.43 -13.17 -29.54
N THR A 856 11.97 -12.58 -30.63
CA THR A 856 12.24 -13.05 -31.99
C THR A 856 13.74 -12.98 -32.30
N THR A 857 14.16 -13.62 -33.39
CA THR A 857 15.48 -13.40 -33.95
C THR A 857 15.73 -11.91 -34.17
N VAL A 858 16.95 -11.46 -33.81
CA VAL A 858 17.39 -10.08 -34.01
C VAL A 858 17.34 -9.73 -35.50
N LYS A 859 16.81 -8.55 -35.80
CA LYS A 859 16.79 -7.96 -37.14
C LYS A 859 17.53 -6.64 -37.13
N ASP A 860 18.26 -6.37 -38.20
CA ASP A 860 18.99 -5.10 -38.39
C ASP A 860 18.16 -4.15 -39.26
N LEU A 861 18.28 -2.86 -38.97
CA LEU A 861 17.74 -1.75 -39.76
C LEU A 861 18.87 -0.80 -40.10
N SER A 862 18.85 -0.25 -41.30
CA SER A 862 19.83 0.76 -41.74
C SER A 862 19.65 2.08 -40.97
N ALA A 863 20.50 3.07 -41.25
CA ALA A 863 20.16 4.44 -40.88
C ALA A 863 18.99 4.92 -41.76
N GLY A 864 18.10 5.75 -41.21
CA GLY A 864 16.94 6.30 -41.92
C GLY A 864 15.64 6.21 -41.12
N LEU A 865 14.53 6.38 -41.84
CA LEU A 865 13.18 6.27 -41.31
C LEU A 865 12.65 4.86 -41.53
N HIS A 866 12.28 4.19 -40.44
CA HIS A 866 11.77 2.82 -40.47
C HIS A 866 10.35 2.71 -40.00
N ARG A 867 9.55 1.87 -40.67
CA ARG A 867 8.15 1.65 -40.33
C ARG A 867 7.91 0.30 -39.66
N PHE A 868 7.09 0.31 -38.63
CA PHE A 868 6.48 -0.86 -38.00
C PHE A 868 4.96 -0.70 -38.06
N SER A 869 4.28 -1.58 -38.80
CA SER A 869 2.81 -1.58 -38.89
C SER A 869 2.24 -2.66 -37.99
N PHE A 870 1.40 -2.24 -37.05
CA PHE A 870 0.78 -3.11 -36.06
C PHE A 870 -0.71 -3.25 -36.32
N THR A 871 -1.20 -4.50 -36.21
CA THR A 871 -2.64 -4.77 -36.16
C THR A 871 -3.07 -4.77 -34.71
N GLY A 872 -3.91 -3.80 -34.31
CA GLY A 872 -4.43 -3.76 -32.96
C GLY A 872 -5.41 -4.91 -32.70
N GLN A 873 -5.63 -5.23 -31.43
CA GLN A 873 -6.60 -6.26 -31.05
C GLN A 873 -8.03 -5.96 -31.53
N ALA A 874 -8.84 -7.01 -31.68
CA ALA A 874 -10.25 -6.89 -32.04
C ALA A 874 -11.09 -6.57 -30.80
N TRP A 875 -11.83 -5.46 -30.85
CA TRP A 875 -12.70 -4.98 -29.79
C TRP A 875 -14.13 -4.83 -30.30
N PRO A 876 -15.03 -5.82 -30.08
CA PRO A 876 -16.40 -5.79 -30.59
C PRO A 876 -17.20 -4.55 -30.16
N ALA A 877 -16.93 -4.03 -28.95
CA ALA A 877 -17.60 -2.84 -28.43
C ALA A 877 -17.05 -1.51 -28.98
N HIS A 878 -15.96 -1.54 -29.74
CA HIS A 878 -15.43 -0.36 -30.41
C HIS A 878 -16.13 -0.14 -31.76
N PRO A 879 -16.51 1.09 -32.16
CA PRO A 879 -17.30 1.34 -33.39
C PRO A 879 -16.72 0.74 -34.69
N THR A 880 -15.40 0.65 -34.79
CA THR A 880 -14.68 0.06 -35.94
C THR A 880 -14.03 -1.29 -35.64
N GLY A 881 -14.37 -1.95 -34.52
CA GLY A 881 -13.72 -3.20 -34.10
C GLY A 881 -12.30 -3.03 -33.53
N GLY A 882 -11.89 -1.80 -33.24
CA GLY A 882 -10.58 -1.41 -32.68
C GLY A 882 -9.83 -0.42 -33.57
N ILE A 883 -8.54 -0.26 -33.29
CA ILE A 883 -7.60 0.61 -34.02
C ILE A 883 -6.43 -0.22 -34.57
N ASN A 884 -5.73 0.35 -35.54
CA ASN A 884 -4.39 -0.06 -35.96
C ASN A 884 -3.46 1.15 -35.82
N TRP A 885 -2.15 0.94 -35.95
CA TRP A 885 -1.21 2.05 -35.94
C TRP A 885 0.08 1.73 -36.70
N HIS A 886 0.70 2.79 -37.17
CA HIS A 886 2.08 2.77 -37.64
C HIS A 886 2.97 3.40 -36.57
N LEU A 887 4.07 2.74 -36.23
CA LEU A 887 5.19 3.36 -35.53
C LEU A 887 6.31 3.61 -36.54
N PHE A 888 6.75 4.86 -36.62
CA PHE A 888 7.93 5.25 -37.38
C PHE A 888 9.09 5.52 -36.44
N SER A 889 10.26 4.95 -36.70
CA SER A 889 11.50 5.20 -35.94
C SER A 889 12.55 5.80 -36.86
N SER A 890 13.00 7.02 -36.58
CA SER A 890 14.08 7.67 -37.31
C SER A 890 15.40 7.46 -36.58
N CYS A 891 16.38 6.89 -37.29
CA CYS A 891 17.64 6.46 -36.73
C CYS A 891 18.79 7.08 -37.52
N SER A 892 19.73 7.74 -36.84
CA SER A 892 20.92 8.33 -37.48
C SER A 892 22.03 7.32 -37.78
N GLU A 893 21.92 6.11 -37.22
CA GLU A 893 22.84 5.00 -37.39
C GLU A 893 22.05 3.70 -37.56
N PRO A 894 22.66 2.61 -38.07
CA PRO A 894 22.03 1.30 -38.05
C PRO A 894 21.64 0.87 -36.63
N ILE A 895 20.45 0.29 -36.49
CA ILE A 895 19.94 -0.20 -35.20
C ILE A 895 19.51 -1.65 -35.32
N GLN A 896 19.28 -2.29 -34.17
CA GLN A 896 18.78 -3.66 -34.10
C GLN A 896 17.44 -3.68 -33.39
N PHE A 897 16.57 -4.63 -33.75
CA PHE A 897 15.30 -4.81 -33.06
C PHE A 897 14.93 -6.28 -32.83
N THR A 898 14.08 -6.47 -31.81
CA THR A 898 13.35 -7.72 -31.56
C THR A 898 11.89 -7.41 -31.23
N LEU A 899 11.03 -8.41 -31.40
CA LEU A 899 9.65 -8.41 -30.95
C LEU A 899 9.43 -9.54 -29.94
N SER A 900 8.51 -9.35 -29.01
CA SER A 900 7.98 -10.39 -28.13
C SER A 900 6.47 -10.27 -28.05
N ALA A 901 5.78 -11.33 -27.63
CA ALA A 901 4.36 -11.26 -27.29
C ALA A 901 4.12 -11.93 -25.95
N TRP A 902 3.45 -11.24 -25.05
CA TRP A 902 3.18 -11.72 -23.70
C TRP A 902 1.74 -11.45 -23.30
N ALA A 903 1.15 -12.37 -22.55
CA ALA A 903 -0.24 -12.32 -22.13
C ALA A 903 -0.38 -12.66 -20.64
N ASN A 904 -1.32 -12.00 -19.96
CA ASN A 904 -1.80 -12.41 -18.65
C ASN A 904 -3.34 -12.47 -18.61
N PHE A 905 -3.88 -13.31 -17.72
CA PHE A 905 -5.33 -13.50 -17.55
C PHE A 905 -5.84 -13.05 -16.18
N TRP A 906 -5.03 -12.30 -15.43
CA TRP A 906 -5.41 -11.87 -14.09
C TRP A 906 -6.03 -10.47 -14.14
N GLN A 907 -7.17 -10.30 -13.46
CA GLN A 907 -7.86 -9.02 -13.25
C GLN A 907 -8.79 -9.16 -12.03
N ASN A 908 -9.28 -8.07 -11.46
CA ASN A 908 -10.31 -8.08 -10.42
C ASN A 908 -11.64 -8.68 -10.93
N ASP A 909 -12.39 -9.36 -10.05
CA ASP A 909 -13.60 -10.09 -10.42
C ASP A 909 -14.70 -9.23 -11.06
N VAL A 910 -14.84 -7.97 -10.62
CA VAL A 910 -15.83 -7.03 -11.19
C VAL A 910 -15.47 -6.75 -12.65
N GLU A 911 -14.24 -6.29 -12.89
CA GLU A 911 -13.70 -6.01 -14.21
C GLU A 911 -13.65 -7.25 -15.12
N GLN A 912 -13.36 -8.44 -14.58
CA GLN A 912 -13.42 -9.69 -15.35
C GLN A 912 -14.84 -9.95 -15.88
N ARG A 913 -15.87 -9.79 -15.03
CA ARG A 913 -17.27 -9.97 -15.44
C ARG A 913 -17.68 -8.93 -16.48
N GLU A 914 -17.26 -7.68 -16.31
CA GLU A 914 -17.52 -6.63 -17.31
C GLU A 914 -16.85 -6.94 -18.64
N PHE A 915 -15.59 -7.36 -18.60
CA PHE A 915 -14.85 -7.73 -19.79
C PHE A 915 -15.52 -8.86 -20.55
N LEU A 916 -15.90 -9.92 -19.82
CA LEU A 916 -16.60 -11.08 -20.38
C LEU A 916 -17.92 -10.67 -21.01
N LYS A 917 -18.73 -9.87 -20.31
CA LYS A 917 -20.00 -9.36 -20.84
C LYS A 917 -19.81 -8.52 -22.10
N THR A 918 -18.76 -7.70 -22.15
CA THR A 918 -18.50 -6.75 -23.23
C THR A 918 -17.92 -7.42 -24.48
N ASN A 919 -17.04 -8.41 -24.30
CA ASN A 919 -16.24 -8.99 -25.38
C ASN A 919 -16.57 -10.45 -25.69
N GLY A 920 -17.45 -11.09 -24.92
CA GLY A 920 -17.83 -12.50 -25.11
C GLY A 920 -16.72 -13.51 -24.85
N ARG A 921 -15.63 -13.11 -24.17
CA ARG A 921 -14.47 -13.97 -23.85
C ARG A 921 -13.89 -13.65 -22.48
N ASN A 922 -13.21 -14.62 -21.88
CA ASN A 922 -12.51 -14.41 -20.61
C ASN A 922 -11.44 -13.32 -20.74
N TYR A 923 -11.17 -12.65 -19.62
CA TYR A 923 -10.18 -11.57 -19.57
C TYR A 923 -8.82 -12.04 -20.07
N SER A 924 -8.25 -11.25 -20.97
CA SER A 924 -6.83 -11.32 -21.29
C SER A 924 -6.28 -9.93 -21.57
N GLU A 925 -5.14 -9.64 -20.97
CA GLU A 925 -4.28 -8.53 -21.37
C GLU A 925 -3.12 -9.12 -22.16
N GLU A 926 -3.06 -8.75 -23.43
CA GLU A 926 -2.09 -9.29 -24.37
C GLU A 926 -1.36 -8.12 -25.00
N GLN A 927 -0.04 -8.14 -25.02
CA GLN A 927 0.73 -7.07 -25.65
C GLN A 927 1.94 -7.64 -26.39
N GLN A 928 2.21 -7.07 -27.56
CA GLN A 928 3.49 -7.25 -28.24
C GLN A 928 4.48 -6.20 -27.72
N ILE A 929 5.75 -6.56 -27.54
CA ILE A 929 6.79 -5.68 -27.03
C ILE A 929 7.81 -5.44 -28.13
N LEU A 930 7.89 -4.22 -28.63
CA LEU A 930 8.95 -3.79 -29.56
C LEU A 930 10.17 -3.35 -28.74
N ARG A 931 11.35 -3.85 -29.13
CA ARG A 931 12.63 -3.47 -28.55
C ARG A 931 13.57 -2.95 -29.62
N LEU A 932 14.08 -1.74 -29.45
CA LEU A 932 15.08 -1.13 -30.34
C LEU A 932 16.38 -0.91 -29.57
N LYS A 933 17.51 -1.39 -30.12
CA LYS A 933 18.84 -1.17 -29.57
C LYS A 933 19.58 -0.08 -30.34
N SER A 934 20.02 0.96 -29.65
CA SER A 934 20.85 2.03 -30.23
C SER A 934 21.81 2.64 -29.20
N SER A 935 22.88 3.25 -29.68
CA SER A 935 23.76 4.13 -28.88
C SER A 935 23.41 5.62 -29.04
N ARG A 936 22.42 5.92 -29.89
CA ARG A 936 21.94 7.28 -30.21
C ARG A 936 20.53 7.49 -29.66
N PRO A 937 20.06 8.75 -29.64
CA PRO A 937 18.68 9.05 -29.28
C PRO A 937 17.67 8.33 -30.18
N PHE A 938 16.55 7.91 -29.60
CA PHE A 938 15.41 7.33 -30.33
C PHE A 938 14.42 8.43 -30.68
N PHE A 939 14.05 8.54 -31.95
CA PHE A 939 12.98 9.42 -32.41
C PHE A 939 11.85 8.60 -33.02
N SER A 940 10.75 8.48 -32.29
CA SER A 940 9.62 7.63 -32.65
C SER A 940 8.34 8.45 -32.85
N ILE A 941 7.55 8.12 -33.88
CA ILE A 941 6.24 8.72 -34.16
C ILE A 941 5.19 7.61 -34.22
N LEU A 942 4.15 7.74 -33.41
CA LEU A 942 2.99 6.87 -33.38
C LEU A 942 1.81 7.54 -34.09
N LEU A 943 1.27 6.82 -35.08
CA LEU A 943 0.17 7.24 -35.95
C LEU A 943 -0.98 6.24 -35.84
N PRO A 944 -1.84 6.35 -34.82
CA PRO A 944 -3.04 5.51 -34.68
C PRO A 944 -4.12 5.91 -35.68
N TYR A 945 -4.93 4.93 -36.06
CA TYR A 945 -6.09 5.11 -36.93
C TYR A 945 -7.15 4.02 -36.70
N LYS A 946 -8.41 4.34 -36.99
CA LYS A 946 -9.51 3.38 -36.87
C LYS A 946 -9.35 2.24 -37.88
N LYS A 947 -9.63 1.00 -37.47
CA LYS A 947 -9.61 -0.14 -38.40
C LYS A 947 -10.48 0.12 -39.63
N GLY A 948 -9.94 -0.19 -40.81
CA GLY A 948 -10.58 0.05 -42.10
C GLY A 948 -10.39 1.45 -42.68
N ILE A 949 -9.82 2.40 -41.93
CA ILE A 949 -9.63 3.80 -42.37
C ILE A 949 -8.20 4.24 -42.03
N ASP A 950 -7.24 4.06 -42.95
CA ASP A 950 -5.87 4.56 -42.80
C ASP A 950 -5.76 5.95 -43.44
N PRO A 951 -5.72 7.06 -42.65
CA PRO A 951 -5.64 8.41 -43.19
C PRO A 951 -4.24 8.75 -43.72
N TYR A 952 -3.23 7.92 -43.41
CA TYR A 952 -1.83 8.17 -43.76
C TYR A 952 -1.46 7.50 -45.09
N ASN A 953 -2.09 6.38 -45.46
CA ASN A 953 -1.93 5.70 -46.77
C ASN A 953 -0.47 5.53 -47.25
N ASN A 954 0.46 5.23 -46.32
CA ASN A 954 1.91 5.14 -46.56
C ASN A 954 2.60 6.44 -47.01
N ARG A 955 1.97 7.61 -46.80
CA ARG A 955 2.48 8.93 -47.18
C ARG A 955 3.25 9.58 -46.03
N VAL A 956 4.18 8.83 -45.46
CA VAL A 956 5.12 9.32 -44.44
C VAL A 956 6.54 9.19 -44.99
N LYS A 957 7.29 10.29 -44.98
CA LYS A 957 8.64 10.34 -45.57
C LYS A 957 9.58 11.22 -44.78
N GLN A 958 10.87 10.86 -44.79
CA GLN A 958 11.92 11.70 -44.25
C GLN A 958 12.29 12.77 -45.27
N LEU A 959 12.38 14.01 -44.80
CA LEU A 959 12.86 15.18 -45.53
C LEU A 959 14.32 15.49 -45.11
N PRO A 960 15.04 16.36 -45.84
CA PRO A 960 16.36 16.84 -45.42
C PRO A 960 16.33 17.43 -44.00
N GLY A 961 17.42 17.24 -43.24
CA GLY A 961 17.54 17.80 -41.89
C GLY A 961 16.80 17.03 -40.78
N ASN A 962 16.48 15.74 -41.00
CA ASN A 962 15.75 14.87 -40.07
C ASN A 962 14.30 15.32 -39.79
N GLU A 963 13.72 16.13 -40.68
CA GLU A 963 12.30 16.41 -40.70
C GLU A 963 11.50 15.20 -41.20
N ILE A 964 10.31 14.97 -40.67
CA ILE A 964 9.40 13.93 -41.14
C ILE A 964 8.11 14.59 -41.61
N SER A 965 7.74 14.32 -42.86
CA SER A 965 6.47 14.74 -43.46
C SER A 965 5.45 13.62 -43.29
N ILE A 966 4.27 13.97 -42.78
CA ILE A 966 3.12 13.09 -42.59
C ILE A 966 1.96 13.74 -43.36
N GLU A 967 1.53 13.11 -44.44
CA GLU A 967 0.31 13.56 -45.11
C GLU A 967 -0.92 13.01 -44.37
N ILE A 968 -1.80 13.89 -43.90
CA ILE A 968 -3.01 13.55 -43.14
C ILE A 968 -4.20 14.16 -43.86
N ASN A 969 -5.05 13.33 -44.47
CA ASN A 969 -6.24 13.79 -45.20
C ASN A 969 -5.95 14.89 -46.25
N GLY A 970 -4.76 14.85 -46.85
CA GLY A 970 -4.30 15.81 -47.87
C GLY A 970 -3.60 17.06 -47.34
N ASP A 971 -3.44 17.23 -46.03
CA ASP A 971 -2.57 18.26 -45.44
C ASP A 971 -1.20 17.67 -45.09
N ASP A 972 -0.11 18.38 -45.40
CA ASP A 972 1.26 17.98 -45.06
C ASP A 972 1.66 18.53 -43.67
N LEU A 973 1.75 17.63 -42.69
CA LEU A 973 2.29 17.91 -41.35
C LEU A 973 3.78 17.55 -41.31
N ILE A 974 4.63 18.53 -41.05
CA ILE A 974 6.07 18.34 -40.83
C ILE A 974 6.34 18.33 -39.34
N VAL A 975 7.08 17.33 -38.88
CA VAL A 975 7.43 17.17 -37.46
C VAL A 975 8.93 16.94 -37.27
N THR A 976 9.44 17.45 -36.16
CA THR A 976 10.74 17.12 -35.58
C THR A 976 10.56 16.86 -34.08
N PRO A 977 11.60 16.44 -33.35
CA PRO A 977 11.53 16.39 -31.89
C PRO A 977 11.22 17.76 -31.26
N THR A 978 11.51 18.88 -31.95
CA THR A 978 11.48 20.22 -31.34
C THR A 978 10.39 21.13 -31.87
N TYR A 979 9.73 20.80 -32.97
CA TYR A 979 8.68 21.61 -33.56
C TYR A 979 7.76 20.81 -34.50
N TYR A 980 6.61 21.39 -34.84
CA TYR A 980 5.79 20.96 -35.97
C TYR A 980 5.32 22.12 -36.83
N TYR A 981 4.99 21.85 -38.10
CA TYR A 981 4.50 22.81 -39.08
C TYR A 981 3.48 22.14 -40.02
N LEU A 982 2.26 22.66 -40.05
CA LEU A 982 1.15 22.21 -40.90
C LEU A 982 0.75 23.36 -41.82
N LYS A 983 0.98 23.21 -43.12
CA LYS A 983 0.51 24.17 -44.11
C LYS A 983 -0.96 23.90 -44.46
N LYS A 984 -1.81 24.91 -44.40
CA LYS A 984 -3.22 24.85 -44.81
C LYS A 984 -3.42 25.63 -46.11
N LYS A 985 -4.54 25.40 -46.79
CA LYS A 985 -4.93 26.15 -48.01
C LYS A 985 -4.93 27.67 -47.81
N GLN A 986 -5.31 28.15 -46.63
CA GLN A 986 -5.42 29.58 -46.30
C GLN A 986 -4.68 29.95 -45.00
N GLY A 987 -3.48 29.40 -44.77
CA GLY A 987 -2.66 29.73 -43.60
C GLY A 987 -1.75 28.59 -43.14
N ALA A 988 -1.35 28.59 -41.87
CA ALA A 988 -0.63 27.46 -41.29
C ALA A 988 -0.88 27.35 -39.77
N ILE A 989 -0.60 26.16 -39.24
CA ILE A 989 -0.46 25.92 -37.81
C ILE A 989 0.97 25.47 -37.56
N MET A 990 1.64 26.00 -36.56
CA MET A 990 2.98 25.58 -36.20
C MET A 990 3.23 25.74 -34.72
N GLY A 991 4.15 24.95 -34.17
CA GLY A 991 4.51 25.10 -32.77
C GLY A 991 5.89 24.58 -32.43
N VAL A 992 6.50 25.18 -31.41
CA VAL A 992 7.76 24.75 -30.80
C VAL A 992 7.43 23.89 -29.58
N LEU A 993 8.02 22.70 -29.53
CA LEU A 993 7.67 21.61 -28.60
C LEU A 993 8.69 21.43 -27.46
N THR A 994 9.71 22.30 -27.35
CA THR A 994 10.68 22.29 -26.23
C THR A 994 11.17 23.69 -25.89
N GLU A 995 11.70 23.88 -24.68
CA GLU A 995 12.29 25.17 -24.27
C GLU A 995 13.48 25.61 -25.15
N LYS A 996 14.25 24.64 -25.65
CA LYS A 996 15.43 24.88 -26.50
C LYS A 996 15.13 24.75 -28.00
N GLY A 997 13.88 24.49 -28.35
CA GLY A 997 13.46 24.29 -29.73
C GLY A 997 13.43 25.60 -30.51
N SER A 998 13.54 25.47 -31.83
CA SER A 998 13.38 26.59 -32.75
C SER A 998 12.75 26.13 -34.05
N LEU A 999 11.91 26.97 -34.65
CA LEU A 999 11.37 26.78 -35.98
C LEU A 999 11.96 27.84 -36.92
N LYS A 1000 12.50 27.41 -38.06
CA LYS A 1000 12.87 28.29 -39.18
C LYS A 1000 12.35 27.72 -40.49
N LYS A 1001 11.18 28.19 -40.95
CA LYS A 1001 10.51 27.64 -42.14
C LYS A 1001 9.58 28.67 -42.79
N ASP A 1002 9.55 28.73 -44.12
CA ASP A 1002 8.66 29.62 -44.89
C ASP A 1002 8.67 31.10 -44.40
N GLY A 1003 9.85 31.62 -44.07
CA GLY A 1003 10.04 33.00 -43.57
C GLY A 1003 9.70 33.19 -42.08
N TRP A 1004 9.20 32.17 -41.40
CA TRP A 1004 9.03 32.16 -39.95
C TRP A 1004 10.35 31.91 -39.24
N GLN A 1005 10.58 32.62 -38.13
CA GLN A 1005 11.63 32.29 -37.16
C GLN A 1005 11.06 32.39 -35.75
N ILE A 1006 10.96 31.25 -35.06
CA ILE A 1006 10.37 31.16 -33.72
C ILE A 1006 11.41 30.56 -32.76
N THR A 1007 11.65 31.24 -31.64
CA THR A 1007 12.58 30.80 -30.59
C THR A 1007 12.11 31.21 -29.20
N GLY A 1008 12.72 30.60 -28.18
CA GLY A 1008 12.57 31.02 -26.78
C GLY A 1008 11.62 30.18 -25.95
N GLY A 1009 11.11 29.06 -26.48
CA GLY A 1009 10.35 28.05 -25.75
C GLY A 1009 9.01 27.71 -26.39
N PHE A 1010 8.09 27.13 -25.61
CA PHE A 1010 6.81 26.64 -26.11
C PHE A 1010 5.92 27.77 -26.65
N ILE A 1011 5.70 27.75 -27.96
CA ILE A 1011 4.88 28.70 -28.70
C ILE A 1011 4.08 27.91 -29.73
N GLU A 1012 2.81 28.23 -29.90
CA GLU A 1012 1.98 27.75 -31.00
C GLU A 1012 1.37 28.93 -31.75
N ILE A 1013 1.41 28.88 -33.08
CA ILE A 1013 0.85 29.91 -33.96
C ILE A 1013 -0.19 29.26 -34.87
N GLU A 1014 -1.37 29.87 -34.92
CA GLU A 1014 -2.43 29.59 -35.88
C GLU A 1014 -2.70 30.89 -36.64
N TYR A 1015 -2.54 30.89 -37.96
CA TYR A 1015 -2.86 32.08 -38.75
C TYR A 1015 -3.67 31.78 -40.00
N ASN A 1016 -4.41 32.79 -40.45
CA ASN A 1016 -5.10 32.81 -41.73
C ASN A 1016 -4.85 34.13 -42.49
N ALA A 1017 -5.68 34.44 -43.49
CA ALA A 1017 -5.53 35.66 -44.29
C ALA A 1017 -5.62 36.97 -43.48
N GLN A 1018 -6.27 36.98 -42.31
CA GLN A 1018 -6.58 38.20 -41.56
C GLN A 1018 -6.04 38.18 -40.12
N LYS A 1019 -6.02 37.01 -39.47
CA LYS A 1019 -5.75 36.88 -38.04
C LYS A 1019 -4.58 35.95 -37.78
N VAL A 1020 -3.84 36.26 -36.72
CA VAL A 1020 -2.79 35.44 -36.14
C VAL A 1020 -3.08 35.26 -34.66
N LYS A 1021 -3.15 34.00 -34.21
CA LYS A 1021 -3.20 33.66 -32.80
C LYS A 1021 -1.84 33.11 -32.39
N VAL A 1022 -1.25 33.69 -31.36
CA VAL A 1022 -0.02 33.20 -30.74
C VAL A 1022 -0.37 32.70 -29.36
N ARG A 1023 -0.05 31.45 -29.05
CA ARG A 1023 -0.26 30.83 -27.74
C ARG A 1023 1.08 30.53 -27.11
N VAL A 1024 1.28 30.93 -25.87
CA VAL A 1024 2.54 30.73 -25.13
C VAL A 1024 2.26 29.97 -23.84
N HIS A 1025 3.10 28.98 -23.58
CA HIS A 1025 3.16 28.21 -22.33
C HIS A 1025 4.64 27.96 -21.96
N GLY A 1026 4.86 27.22 -20.89
CA GLY A 1026 6.16 26.64 -20.51
C GLY A 1026 6.78 27.40 -19.35
N ASN A 1027 8.11 27.41 -19.31
CA ASN A 1027 8.89 28.16 -18.35
C ASN A 1027 8.88 29.66 -18.67
N SER A 1028 9.08 30.51 -17.65
CA SER A 1028 9.23 31.94 -17.85
C SER A 1028 10.40 32.27 -18.80
N GLY A 1029 10.27 33.32 -19.59
CA GLY A 1029 11.31 33.81 -20.48
C GLY A 1029 10.79 34.52 -21.72
N LYS A 1030 11.72 35.07 -22.51
CA LYS A 1030 11.40 35.77 -23.75
C LYS A 1030 11.10 34.80 -24.89
N ARG A 1031 10.02 35.06 -25.61
CA ARG A 1031 9.64 34.41 -26.87
C ARG A 1031 9.88 35.40 -28.00
N SER A 1032 10.55 34.96 -29.06
CA SER A 1032 10.83 35.77 -30.24
C SER A 1032 10.20 35.13 -31.48
N ILE A 1033 9.37 35.91 -32.18
CA ILE A 1033 8.61 35.46 -33.35
C ILE A 1033 8.83 36.47 -34.48
N GLN A 1034 9.55 36.04 -35.51
CA GLN A 1034 9.65 36.75 -36.78
C GLN A 1034 8.56 36.23 -37.72
N PHE A 1035 7.68 37.14 -38.15
CA PHE A 1035 6.62 36.89 -39.12
C PHE A 1035 7.13 37.13 -40.55
N PRO A 1036 6.65 36.37 -41.55
CA PRO A 1036 6.92 36.65 -42.95
C PRO A 1036 6.10 37.83 -43.51
N PHE A 1037 5.22 38.42 -42.69
CA PHE A 1037 4.36 39.55 -43.05
C PHE A 1037 4.18 40.48 -41.87
N PRO A 1038 3.81 41.75 -42.10
CA PRO A 1038 3.51 42.70 -41.03
C PRO A 1038 2.29 42.27 -40.21
N VAL A 1039 2.35 42.43 -38.89
CA VAL A 1039 1.28 42.16 -37.94
C VAL A 1039 1.04 43.34 -37.00
N THR A 1040 -0.14 43.44 -36.42
CA THR A 1040 -0.46 44.42 -35.39
C THR A 1040 -1.32 43.78 -34.30
N PRO A 1041 -0.96 43.93 -33.00
CA PRO A 1041 -1.79 43.42 -31.92
C PRO A 1041 -3.20 44.02 -31.94
N VAL A 1042 -4.24 43.19 -31.78
CA VAL A 1042 -5.64 43.64 -31.71
C VAL A 1042 -5.90 44.50 -30.46
N LYS A 1043 -5.05 44.36 -29.44
CA LYS A 1043 -5.07 45.17 -28.21
C LYS A 1043 -3.67 45.34 -27.65
N LYS A 1044 -3.51 46.28 -26.71
CA LYS A 1044 -2.26 46.43 -25.94
C LYS A 1044 -2.09 45.25 -24.98
N TYR A 1045 -0.94 44.61 -25.02
CA TYR A 1045 -0.54 43.54 -24.10
C TYR A 1045 0.62 44.04 -23.23
N ALA A 1046 0.52 43.91 -21.91
CA ALA A 1046 1.50 44.48 -20.97
C ALA A 1046 2.91 43.86 -21.10
N ASN A 1047 2.97 42.63 -21.60
CA ASN A 1047 4.19 41.82 -21.67
C ASN A 1047 4.72 41.65 -23.10
N VAL A 1048 4.23 42.45 -24.05
CA VAL A 1048 4.80 42.56 -25.39
C VAL A 1048 5.82 43.71 -25.38
N ILE A 1049 7.10 43.37 -25.51
CA ILE A 1049 8.22 44.33 -25.36
C ILE A 1049 8.40 45.20 -26.60
N SER A 1050 8.25 44.62 -27.80
CA SER A 1050 8.37 45.36 -29.05
C SER A 1050 7.67 44.63 -30.20
N ALA A 1051 7.01 45.41 -31.07
CA ALA A 1051 6.60 45.03 -32.41
C ALA A 1051 7.47 45.79 -33.44
N GLY A 1052 8.77 45.50 -33.48
CA GLY A 1052 9.70 46.22 -34.37
C GLY A 1052 9.41 45.97 -35.85
N ASN A 1053 9.36 47.02 -36.67
CA ASN A 1053 9.07 46.99 -38.13
C ASN A 1053 7.79 46.23 -38.53
N ASN A 1054 6.83 46.08 -37.62
CA ASN A 1054 5.62 45.26 -37.76
C ASN A 1054 5.86 43.75 -38.01
N GLN A 1055 7.10 43.22 -38.05
CA GLN A 1055 7.35 41.80 -38.38
C GLN A 1055 8.02 40.99 -37.26
N LEU A 1056 8.48 41.63 -36.18
CA LEU A 1056 9.07 40.94 -35.04
C LEU A 1056 8.21 41.16 -33.79
N LEU A 1057 7.76 40.08 -33.15
CA LEU A 1057 7.08 40.11 -31.85
C LEU A 1057 7.96 39.48 -30.78
N ILE A 1058 8.21 40.24 -29.71
CA ILE A 1058 8.87 39.74 -28.51
C ILE A 1058 7.86 39.73 -27.35
N ILE A 1059 7.62 38.55 -26.78
CA ILE A 1059 6.75 38.36 -25.61
C ILE A 1059 7.63 37.98 -24.42
N ASP A 1060 7.54 38.72 -23.32
CA ASP A 1060 8.12 38.31 -22.04
C ASP A 1060 7.10 37.47 -21.28
N TYR A 1061 7.26 36.15 -21.30
CA TYR A 1061 6.30 35.25 -20.67
C TYR A 1061 6.69 34.96 -19.23
N THR A 1062 5.74 35.07 -18.30
CA THR A 1062 5.92 34.66 -16.91
C THR A 1062 5.00 33.48 -16.63
N ALA A 1063 5.59 32.32 -16.35
CA ALA A 1063 4.87 31.12 -15.98
C ALA A 1063 4.25 31.30 -14.58
N LYS A 1064 3.00 30.84 -14.41
CA LYS A 1064 2.33 30.84 -13.09
C LYS A 1064 2.76 29.65 -12.23
N SER A 1065 2.88 28.48 -12.84
CA SER A 1065 3.28 27.22 -12.23
C SER A 1065 3.67 26.22 -13.32
N THR A 1066 4.43 25.17 -12.96
CA THR A 1066 4.60 23.98 -13.79
C THR A 1066 3.42 23.01 -13.64
N ASP A 1067 2.69 23.09 -12.52
CA ASP A 1067 1.43 22.37 -12.35
C ASP A 1067 0.33 23.02 -13.18
N LEU A 1068 -0.52 22.17 -13.76
CA LEU A 1068 -1.73 22.58 -14.47
C LEU A 1068 -2.86 21.67 -14.02
N GLU A 1069 -3.83 22.22 -13.29
CA GLU A 1069 -4.94 21.43 -12.77
C GLU A 1069 -5.90 21.03 -13.90
N ASN A 1070 -6.54 19.87 -13.75
CA ASN A 1070 -7.57 19.46 -14.71
C ASN A 1070 -8.70 20.52 -14.78
N GLY A 1071 -9.01 21.00 -15.98
CA GLY A 1071 -9.99 22.08 -16.22
C GLY A 1071 -9.38 23.41 -16.65
N GLU A 1072 -8.06 23.58 -16.49
CA GLU A 1072 -7.39 24.85 -16.82
C GLU A 1072 -6.98 24.93 -18.30
N GLN A 1073 -6.98 26.15 -18.84
CA GLN A 1073 -6.63 26.39 -20.25
C GLN A 1073 -5.15 26.11 -20.54
N GLY A 1074 -4.25 26.40 -19.61
CA GLY A 1074 -2.80 26.24 -19.74
C GLY A 1074 -2.10 27.44 -20.35
N PHE A 1075 -2.49 27.88 -21.55
CA PHE A 1075 -1.72 28.88 -22.30
C PHE A 1075 -2.26 30.32 -22.18
N THR A 1076 -1.39 31.29 -22.47
CA THR A 1076 -1.79 32.68 -22.73
C THR A 1076 -1.89 32.93 -24.23
N GLU A 1077 -3.01 33.48 -24.69
CA GLU A 1077 -3.26 33.76 -26.12
C GLU A 1077 -3.14 35.26 -26.45
N TYR A 1078 -2.42 35.55 -27.52
CA TYR A 1078 -2.25 36.87 -28.12
C TYR A 1078 -2.86 36.88 -29.51
N LEU A 1079 -3.71 37.87 -29.79
CA LEU A 1079 -4.41 38.03 -31.04
C LEU A 1079 -3.81 39.20 -31.80
N LEU A 1080 -3.41 38.94 -33.05
CA LEU A 1080 -2.83 39.91 -33.96
C LEU A 1080 -3.60 39.91 -35.29
N GLU A 1081 -3.60 41.05 -35.97
CA GLU A 1081 -4.08 41.22 -37.33
C GLU A 1081 -2.91 41.23 -38.31
N ARG A 1082 -3.08 40.53 -39.44
CA ARG A 1082 -2.16 40.56 -40.56
C ARG A 1082 -2.46 41.79 -41.41
N LYS A 1083 -1.42 42.58 -41.71
CA LYS A 1083 -1.50 43.76 -42.58
C LYS A 1083 -1.13 43.42 -44.02
#